data_AF-A0A9W6ZDA9-F1
#
_entry.id   AF-A0A9W6ZDA9-F1
#
_cell.length_a   1.000
_cell.length_b   1.000
_cell.length_c   1.000
_cell.angle_alpha   90.00
_cell.angle_beta   90.00
_cell.angle_gamma   90.00
#
_symmetry.space_group_name_H-M   'P 1'
#
loop_
_entity.id
_entity.type
_entity.pdbx_description
1 polymer ?
#
loop_
_entity_poly.entity_id
_entity_poly.type
_entity_poly.pdbx_seq_one_letter_code
_entity_poly.pdbx_strand_id
1 'polypeptide(L)'
;MKSTQSPSKPSATAKPPLGLLLVGLSGYNSLTLLTSLIAHRDHLTWLGPKGELRRAGDDMIGCITQTKSRGSGFSGLSNLYSFRSHTSLRVGGWDIYSHPLGPLLSSHKILDHDLVRQVTPSLNEFIPMPGVYTPGYISESLPVNNVINFNADATVRDKVEKIRRDIEVFKENEGVERVVVVWSGSVERESTVGSTLTTLSSLNVPDSTLLTPPSLIYALACSLSSVPFINTASQNTLDCPILEGVMLGTDFKCGQTKFKTVVGEYGRMNGWRPKVIASCNHLGNNDILNLSTLRSSMSAKLKKKHAIFAPWNEPQLDHKVSVLFTPEINDDKRDYVEYTHEVFLSQEHTMVTYTRCSDSVLCAPLILDSVILVDFFLNGETKAVDISKALGYLFKVPEGDCKGEDPGFGWQMNRLRQELDNAKERMEAKMKPMTEVPTPSKKKVPQNFKSLRISEPSSFPLPNYHVPSTPTILTAGLVCLDTQLLHTSPPPSNPETISTFHSLKSVPGGSASMTTRNLSKLTHGLSPPSETNQLIPPPVFSLILPICLTGDDSTGSQLLDLLDYAASCRNVDTSIARDNTVKGGVTSTAILPIYEDGRRGCFFAKGVNEEFNYQTIKKMLSAASSSSSNPIGAFVFGYPHLLPQLQSSNLSKTFHHAKSIMSLNGITLLDLNGVASPSLKSLTSTSIDPILDPAFHLIDILHLNEDEINLLLPGPVYEGSYKVKASAILKVGVAIVCVTRGKEGSYVACNNEKRFAKSPGLPPSWSGLAHAQSLTTPVPPERCNSNGAGDAFLSGFLTATMLRSRVRKTSPEPQSQNSQTPFSLFAKSRQASTPTEVLECNKLWASLDEITRKSYSSEALRLERDSDNNLVRALHSEGEISLEAACKFASEIAARHVDGDTREANFLNIDELLV
;
A
#
# COMPACT_ATOMS: atom_id res chain seq x y z
N MET A 1 -4.78 35.38 20.66
CA MET A 1 -5.94 34.65 21.22
C MET A 1 -5.73 33.17 20.93
N LYS A 2 -5.47 32.36 21.96
CA LYS A 2 -5.24 30.91 21.85
C LYS A 2 -6.59 30.21 21.73
N SER A 3 -6.89 29.58 20.60
CA SER A 3 -8.06 28.67 20.49
C SER A 3 -7.66 27.30 21.02
N THR A 4 -8.14 26.97 22.20
CA THR A 4 -8.06 25.64 22.80
C THR A 4 -8.96 24.67 22.02
N GLN A 5 -8.37 23.82 21.17
CA GLN A 5 -9.04 22.63 20.66
C GLN A 5 -8.91 21.52 21.70
N SER A 6 -10.05 20.99 22.14
CA SER A 6 -10.17 19.83 23.01
C SER A 6 -9.61 18.57 22.35
N PRO A 7 -8.98 17.63 23.10
CA PRO A 7 -8.46 16.40 22.54
C PRO A 7 -9.59 15.52 22.00
N SER A 8 -9.52 15.18 20.71
CA SER A 8 -10.43 14.23 20.06
C SER A 8 -10.26 12.83 20.67
N LYS A 9 -11.36 12.20 21.08
CA LYS A 9 -11.34 10.82 21.59
C LYS A 9 -10.84 9.82 20.54
N PRO A 10 -10.11 8.76 20.92
CA PRO A 10 -9.62 7.73 20.00
C PRO A 10 -10.78 6.96 19.34
N SER A 11 -10.66 6.73 18.03
CA SER A 11 -11.50 5.81 17.25
C SER A 11 -11.26 4.35 17.69
N ALA A 12 -12.32 3.57 17.84
CA ALA A 12 -12.29 2.21 18.39
C ALA A 12 -11.72 1.12 17.45
N THR A 13 -11.11 1.47 16.30
CA THR A 13 -10.53 0.50 15.34
C THR A 13 -9.10 0.79 14.90
N ALA A 14 -8.46 1.88 15.35
CA ALA A 14 -7.04 2.10 15.12
C ALA A 14 -6.22 1.47 16.27
N LYS A 15 -5.15 0.71 15.95
CA LYS A 15 -4.19 0.30 16.98
C LYS A 15 -3.67 1.56 17.68
N PRO A 16 -3.73 1.65 19.02
CA PRO A 16 -3.28 2.83 19.77
C PRO A 16 -1.82 3.14 19.43
N PRO A 17 -1.39 4.41 19.39
CA PRO A 17 -0.02 4.79 19.03
C PRO A 17 1.01 4.09 19.92
N LEU A 18 2.20 3.85 19.37
CA LEU A 18 3.31 3.22 20.11
C LEU A 18 4.31 4.27 20.54
N GLY A 19 4.64 4.28 21.83
CA GLY A 19 5.68 5.13 22.39
C GLY A 19 7.08 4.58 22.14
N LEU A 20 8.00 5.45 21.72
CA LEU A 20 9.43 5.21 21.65
C LEU A 20 10.13 6.23 22.55
N LEU A 21 10.82 5.73 23.57
CA LEU A 21 11.64 6.57 24.46
C LEU A 21 13.12 6.28 24.22
N LEU A 22 13.86 7.29 23.75
CA LEU A 22 15.29 7.20 23.48
C LEU A 22 16.09 7.73 24.68
N VAL A 23 17.03 6.94 25.20
CA VAL A 23 18.07 7.46 26.10
C VAL A 23 19.24 7.90 25.22
N GLY A 24 19.61 9.18 25.26
CA GLY A 24 20.52 9.79 24.29
C GLY A 24 19.78 10.38 23.08
N LEU A 25 18.69 11.12 23.33
CA LEU A 25 17.82 11.70 22.29
C LEU A 25 18.57 12.66 21.34
N SER A 26 19.62 13.32 21.82
CA SER A 26 20.44 14.28 21.08
C SER A 26 21.58 13.61 20.27
N GLY A 27 21.75 12.30 20.41
CA GLY A 27 22.79 11.54 19.73
C GLY A 27 22.62 11.45 18.21
N TYR A 28 23.70 11.09 17.51
CA TYR A 28 23.73 11.01 16.04
C TYR A 28 22.65 10.06 15.48
N ASN A 29 22.52 8.86 16.05
CA ASN A 29 21.51 7.87 15.64
C ASN A 29 20.08 8.37 15.88
N SER A 30 19.82 8.93 17.08
CA SER A 30 18.51 9.45 17.49
C SER A 30 18.05 10.60 16.60
N LEU A 31 18.92 11.58 16.31
CA LEU A 31 18.57 12.69 15.42
C LEU A 31 18.38 12.26 13.97
N THR A 32 19.16 11.27 13.50
CA THR A 32 18.98 10.69 12.17
C THR A 32 17.61 9.99 12.07
N LEU A 33 17.21 9.24 13.10
CA LEU A 33 15.90 8.61 13.17
C LEU A 33 14.76 9.65 13.21
N LEU A 34 14.84 10.64 14.10
CA LEU A 34 13.83 11.71 14.21
C LEU A 34 13.68 12.47 12.89
N THR A 35 14.81 12.80 12.23
CA THR A 35 14.80 13.44 10.92
C THR A 35 14.07 12.59 9.89
N SER A 36 14.35 11.28 9.85
CA SER A 36 13.66 10.36 8.95
C SER A 36 12.16 10.30 9.23
N LEU A 37 11.76 10.22 10.51
CA LEU A 37 10.34 10.20 10.90
C LEU A 37 9.61 11.49 10.51
N ILE A 38 10.22 12.66 10.74
CA ILE A 38 9.67 13.96 10.33
C ILE A 38 9.55 14.01 8.81
N ALA A 39 10.61 13.63 8.09
CA ALA A 39 10.63 13.67 6.63
C ALA A 39 9.52 12.82 6.00
N HIS A 40 9.27 11.61 6.52
CA HIS A 40 8.20 10.73 6.05
C HIS A 40 6.81 11.10 6.57
N ARG A 41 6.70 11.76 7.73
CA ARG A 41 5.43 12.30 8.23
C ARG A 41 4.96 13.48 7.39
N ASP A 42 5.90 14.35 7.02
CA ASP A 42 5.63 15.62 6.35
C ASP A 42 5.86 15.57 4.84
N HIS A 43 6.20 14.39 4.32
CA HIS A 43 6.22 14.13 2.88
C HIS A 43 7.23 15.00 2.15
N LEU A 44 8.40 15.17 2.80
CA LEU A 44 9.39 16.15 2.42
C LEU A 44 10.11 15.74 1.14
N THR A 45 10.35 16.73 0.30
CA THR A 45 11.26 16.65 -0.84
C THR A 45 12.40 17.63 -0.64
N TRP A 46 13.62 17.25 -1.00
CA TRP A 46 14.80 18.09 -0.77
C TRP A 46 15.83 17.91 -1.87
N LEU A 47 16.68 18.91 -2.05
CA LEU A 47 17.77 18.84 -3.00
C LEU A 47 18.96 18.06 -2.42
N GLY A 48 19.40 17.05 -3.16
CA GLY A 48 20.65 16.35 -2.91
C GLY A 48 21.88 17.18 -3.31
N PRO A 49 23.09 16.70 -2.99
CA PRO A 49 24.33 17.43 -3.19
C PRO A 49 24.68 17.69 -4.67
N LYS A 50 24.07 16.96 -5.62
CA LYS A 50 24.24 17.19 -7.07
C LYS A 50 23.06 17.96 -7.67
N GLY A 51 22.18 18.52 -6.83
CA GLY A 51 20.96 19.21 -7.26
C GLY A 51 19.82 18.27 -7.67
N GLU A 52 19.96 16.96 -7.42
CA GLU A 52 18.90 16.00 -7.68
C GLU A 52 17.78 16.13 -6.65
N LEU A 53 16.52 16.08 -7.10
CA LEU A 53 15.38 16.10 -6.20
C LEU A 53 15.22 14.73 -5.54
N ARG A 54 15.41 14.68 -4.22
CA ARG A 54 15.15 13.53 -3.36
C ARG A 54 13.81 13.71 -2.65
N ARG A 55 13.23 12.61 -2.17
CA ARG A 55 11.98 12.61 -1.42
C ARG A 55 12.01 11.55 -0.33
N ALA A 56 11.31 11.80 0.75
CA ALA A 56 10.85 10.73 1.63
C ALA A 56 9.94 9.86 0.77
N GLY A 57 10.33 8.61 0.55
CA GLY A 57 9.55 7.68 -0.28
C GLY A 57 8.52 6.93 0.57
N ASP A 58 7.61 6.22 -0.08
CA ASP A 58 6.64 5.36 0.63
C ASP A 58 7.31 4.18 1.38
N ASP A 59 8.58 3.88 1.07
CA ASP A 59 9.37 2.80 1.67
C ASP A 59 10.60 3.38 2.42
N MET A 60 10.75 3.05 3.71
CA MET A 60 11.92 3.42 4.52
C MET A 60 13.11 2.47 4.27
N ILE A 61 13.87 2.73 3.21
CA ILE A 61 15.03 1.91 2.80
C ILE A 61 15.98 1.67 3.98
N GLY A 62 16.34 0.40 4.19
CA GLY A 62 17.19 -0.04 5.29
C GLY A 62 16.42 -0.50 6.54
N CYS A 63 15.11 -0.21 6.61
CA CYS A 63 14.21 -0.69 7.65
C CYS A 63 13.36 -1.84 7.09
N ILE A 64 13.67 -3.08 7.47
CA ILE A 64 13.04 -4.26 6.86
C ILE A 64 11.55 -4.36 7.20
N THR A 65 11.11 -3.81 8.33
CA THR A 65 9.69 -3.78 8.72
C THR A 65 8.86 -2.76 7.95
N GLN A 66 9.50 -1.74 7.38
CA GLN A 66 8.84 -0.61 6.70
C GLN A 66 9.10 -0.60 5.19
N THR A 67 10.02 -1.44 4.69
CA THR A 67 10.28 -1.62 3.26
C THR A 67 9.46 -2.79 2.72
N LYS A 68 8.88 -2.65 1.52
CA LYS A 68 8.17 -3.74 0.83
C LYS A 68 9.15 -4.82 0.38
N SER A 69 8.71 -6.08 0.41
CA SER A 69 9.52 -7.17 -0.14
C SER A 69 9.84 -6.97 -1.61
N ARG A 70 11.11 -7.21 -1.98
CA ARG A 70 11.61 -7.23 -3.35
C ARG A 70 12.03 -8.66 -3.71
N GLY A 71 11.18 -9.35 -4.48
CA GLY A 71 11.41 -10.75 -4.85
C GLY A 71 11.11 -11.74 -3.72
N SER A 72 11.70 -12.93 -3.79
CA SER A 72 11.43 -14.07 -2.88
C SER A 72 12.25 -14.05 -1.57
N GLY A 73 13.01 -12.99 -1.30
CA GLY A 73 13.95 -12.89 -0.17
C GLY A 73 13.55 -11.93 0.95
N PHE A 74 14.39 -11.83 1.98
CA PHE A 74 14.28 -10.92 3.13
C PHE A 74 14.65 -9.45 2.80
N SER A 75 14.17 -8.93 1.67
CA SER A 75 14.50 -7.58 1.18
C SER A 75 13.52 -6.50 1.66
N GLY A 76 12.48 -6.90 2.39
CA GLY A 76 11.45 -6.06 3.01
C GLY A 76 10.30 -6.94 3.48
N LEU A 77 9.62 -6.55 4.55
CA LEU A 77 8.63 -7.39 5.24
C LEU A 77 7.29 -6.68 5.44
N SER A 78 7.17 -5.40 5.06
CA SER A 78 5.97 -4.58 5.34
C SER A 78 4.70 -5.07 4.65
N ASN A 79 4.82 -5.78 3.52
CA ASN A 79 3.70 -6.39 2.80
C ASN A 79 3.43 -7.85 3.19
N LEU A 80 4.32 -8.48 3.97
CA LEU A 80 4.16 -9.87 4.41
C LEU A 80 3.49 -9.97 5.79
N TYR A 81 3.68 -8.93 6.62
CA TYR A 81 3.17 -8.84 7.97
C TYR A 81 2.55 -7.47 8.24
N SER A 82 1.49 -7.44 9.04
CA SER A 82 0.80 -6.21 9.45
C SER A 82 1.56 -5.49 10.58
N PHE A 83 2.77 -5.05 10.28
CA PHE A 83 3.56 -4.22 11.18
C PHE A 83 2.90 -2.87 11.42
N ARG A 84 3.25 -2.27 12.55
CA ARG A 84 2.87 -0.90 12.86
C ARG A 84 3.59 0.07 11.92
N SER A 85 2.88 1.09 11.46
CA SER A 85 3.48 2.16 10.66
C SER A 85 4.41 3.03 11.52
N HIS A 86 5.57 3.37 10.98
CA HIS A 86 6.50 4.33 11.58
C HIS A 86 5.86 5.70 11.85
N THR A 87 4.85 6.13 11.08
CA THR A 87 4.11 7.38 11.29
C THR A 87 3.19 7.36 12.53
N SER A 88 2.94 6.19 13.11
CA SER A 88 2.13 6.03 14.33
C SER A 88 2.93 6.08 15.64
N LEU A 89 4.24 6.32 15.55
CA LEU A 89 5.08 6.46 16.74
C LEU A 89 4.87 7.80 17.44
N ARG A 90 4.99 7.79 18.76
CA ARG A 90 5.22 8.99 19.59
C ARG A 90 6.62 8.87 20.17
N VAL A 91 7.48 9.82 19.84
CA VAL A 91 8.90 9.75 20.20
C VAL A 91 9.20 10.79 21.26
N GLY A 92 9.85 10.36 22.34
CA GLY A 92 10.41 11.21 23.37
C GLY A 92 11.72 10.63 23.86
N GLY A 93 12.25 11.16 24.96
CA GLY A 93 13.46 10.59 25.52
C GLY A 93 14.16 11.49 26.52
N TRP A 94 15.30 10.97 26.98
CA TRP A 94 16.19 11.65 27.89
C TRP A 94 17.50 11.98 27.20
N ASP A 95 18.12 13.05 27.64
CA ASP A 95 19.50 13.32 27.32
C ASP A 95 20.16 14.13 28.46
N ILE A 96 21.43 13.85 28.69
CA ILE A 96 22.28 14.59 29.63
C ILE A 96 22.71 15.96 29.06
N TYR A 97 22.37 16.23 27.80
CA TYR A 97 22.64 17.45 27.07
C TYR A 97 21.35 18.07 26.48
N SER A 98 21.11 19.36 26.72
CA SER A 98 19.85 20.06 26.37
C SER A 98 19.95 21.07 25.23
N HIS A 99 20.90 20.93 24.30
CA HIS A 99 20.92 21.84 23.14
C HIS A 99 19.73 21.62 22.22
N PRO A 100 19.22 22.69 21.56
CA PRO A 100 18.22 22.56 20.51
C PRO A 100 18.68 21.57 19.44
N LEU A 101 17.80 20.62 19.10
CA LEU A 101 18.16 19.45 18.30
C LEU A 101 18.44 19.78 16.81
N GLY A 102 17.81 20.81 16.24
CA GLY A 102 18.03 21.25 14.86
C GLY A 102 19.44 21.79 14.57
N PRO A 103 19.94 22.77 15.34
CA PRO A 103 21.34 23.20 15.28
C PRO A 103 22.32 22.06 15.53
N LEU A 104 22.00 21.14 16.45
CA LEU A 104 22.82 19.97 16.72
C LEU A 104 22.89 19.02 15.51
N LEU A 105 21.76 18.70 14.89
CA LEU A 105 21.71 17.93 13.63
C LEU A 105 22.54 18.60 12.52
N SER A 106 22.47 19.92 12.41
CA SER A 106 23.28 20.68 11.45
C SER A 106 24.78 20.52 11.70
N SER A 107 25.18 20.51 12.98
CA SER A 107 26.58 20.29 13.37
C SER A 107 27.08 18.87 13.09
N HIS A 108 26.18 17.87 13.07
CA HIS A 108 26.53 16.48 12.81
C HIS A 108 26.95 16.22 11.35
N LYS A 109 26.57 17.07 10.38
CA LYS A 109 27.01 17.00 8.96
C LYS A 109 26.88 15.61 8.31
N ILE A 110 25.76 14.93 8.55
CA ILE A 110 25.48 13.58 8.01
C ILE A 110 24.51 13.65 6.83
N LEU A 111 23.40 14.36 7.03
CA LEU A 111 22.28 14.43 6.09
C LEU A 111 22.42 15.62 5.15
N ASP A 112 21.70 15.57 4.03
CA ASP A 112 21.69 16.64 3.05
C ASP A 112 21.25 17.97 3.69
N HIS A 113 21.97 19.05 3.41
CA HIS A 113 21.75 20.35 4.05
C HIS A 113 20.31 20.85 3.88
N ASP A 114 19.70 20.67 2.71
CA ASP A 114 18.33 21.12 2.47
C ASP A 114 17.31 20.32 3.30
N LEU A 115 17.51 19.01 3.47
CA LEU A 115 16.68 18.21 4.39
C LEU A 115 16.82 18.71 5.82
N VAL A 116 18.05 18.92 6.30
CA VAL A 116 18.32 19.43 7.66
C VAL A 116 17.65 20.78 7.89
N ARG A 117 17.75 21.70 6.92
CA ARG A 117 17.08 23.01 6.96
C ARG A 117 15.57 22.87 7.11
N GLN A 118 14.95 21.95 6.37
CA GLN A 118 13.51 21.73 6.38
C GLN A 118 13.00 21.12 7.69
N VAL A 119 13.71 20.14 8.27
CA VAL A 119 13.26 19.47 9.51
C VAL A 119 13.57 20.25 10.79
N THR A 120 14.52 21.20 10.75
CA THR A 120 14.99 21.94 11.92
C THR A 120 13.87 22.55 12.78
N PRO A 121 12.84 23.21 12.21
CA PRO A 121 11.74 23.77 13.02
C PRO A 121 11.01 22.70 13.84
N SER A 122 10.57 21.60 13.22
CA SER A 122 9.89 20.51 13.91
C SER A 122 10.80 19.76 14.87
N LEU A 123 12.08 19.60 14.53
CA LEU A 123 13.03 18.90 15.38
C LEU A 123 13.31 19.68 16.68
N ASN A 124 13.26 21.01 16.64
CA ASN A 124 13.40 21.87 17.82
C ASN A 124 12.19 21.82 18.78
N GLU A 125 11.07 21.22 18.37
CA GLU A 125 9.92 20.99 19.25
C GLU A 125 10.17 19.82 20.23
N PHE A 126 11.14 18.94 19.92
CA PHE A 126 11.54 17.86 20.82
C PHE A 126 12.47 18.38 21.90
N ILE A 127 11.98 18.35 23.15
CA ILE A 127 12.75 18.77 24.32
C ILE A 127 13.18 17.52 25.09
N PRO A 128 14.50 17.21 25.17
CA PRO A 128 14.97 16.06 25.94
C PRO A 128 14.67 16.21 27.43
N MET A 129 14.11 15.17 28.05
CA MET A 129 14.02 15.08 29.51
C MET A 129 15.43 15.01 30.13
N PRO A 130 15.63 15.53 31.34
CA PRO A 130 16.92 15.40 32.02
C PRO A 130 17.32 13.94 32.19
N GLY A 131 18.54 13.58 31.80
CA GLY A 131 19.05 12.20 31.87
C GLY A 131 19.65 11.82 33.22
N VAL A 132 19.79 10.52 33.46
CA VAL A 132 20.62 10.00 34.57
C VAL A 132 22.08 10.10 34.17
N TYR A 133 22.90 10.70 35.03
CA TYR A 133 24.34 10.79 34.84
C TYR A 133 25.06 10.26 36.09
N THR A 134 25.96 9.30 35.88
CA THR A 134 26.86 8.79 36.91
C THR A 134 28.30 9.03 36.43
N PRO A 135 29.08 9.90 37.11
CA PRO A 135 30.45 10.20 36.72
C PRO A 135 31.33 8.94 36.57
N GLY A 136 32.25 8.96 35.60
CA GLY A 136 33.20 7.87 35.35
C GLY A 136 32.65 6.66 34.60
N TYR A 137 31.37 6.66 34.18
CA TYR A 137 30.83 5.64 33.28
C TYR A 137 31.01 5.98 31.80
N ILE A 138 30.98 7.26 31.47
CA ILE A 138 31.29 7.82 30.15
C ILE A 138 32.39 8.87 30.29
N SER A 139 32.96 9.30 29.18
CA SER A 139 34.03 10.30 29.18
C SER A 139 33.57 11.66 29.70
N GLU A 140 34.38 12.26 30.58
CA GLU A 140 34.16 13.63 31.09
C GLU A 140 34.34 14.71 30.00
N SER A 141 34.88 14.35 28.84
CA SER A 141 34.97 15.26 27.69
C SER A 141 33.61 15.52 27.01
N LEU A 142 32.59 14.71 27.32
CA LEU A 142 31.25 14.89 26.78
C LEU A 142 30.51 16.00 27.55
N PRO A 143 29.72 16.83 26.86
CA PRO A 143 28.98 17.91 27.52
C PRO A 143 27.84 17.34 28.38
N VAL A 144 27.72 17.87 29.60
CA VAL A 144 26.69 17.48 30.57
C VAL A 144 26.06 18.73 31.16
N ASN A 145 24.78 18.97 30.86
CA ASN A 145 24.04 20.14 31.37
C ASN A 145 22.53 19.92 31.57
N ASN A 146 22.04 18.69 31.41
CA ASN A 146 20.63 18.32 31.54
C ASN A 146 20.46 17.03 32.34
N VAL A 147 20.79 17.09 33.63
CA VAL A 147 20.82 15.91 34.51
C VAL A 147 19.69 15.95 35.53
N ILE A 148 19.15 14.78 35.86
CA ILE A 148 18.22 14.64 36.99
C ILE A 148 18.99 14.88 38.30
N ASN A 149 18.56 15.87 39.07
CA ASN A 149 19.12 16.12 40.39
C ASN A 149 18.52 15.14 41.40
N PHE A 150 19.35 14.21 41.87
CA PHE A 150 19.02 13.30 42.96
C PHE A 150 19.61 13.80 44.27
N ASN A 151 18.92 13.56 45.40
CA ASN A 151 19.49 13.80 46.72
C ASN A 151 20.71 12.90 46.97
N ALA A 152 21.63 13.33 47.83
CA ALA A 152 22.87 12.59 48.09
C ALA A 152 22.64 11.21 48.72
N ASP A 153 21.54 11.03 49.43
CA ASP A 153 21.08 9.81 50.08
C ASP A 153 20.12 8.98 49.20
N ALA A 154 19.84 9.41 47.96
CA ALA A 154 18.97 8.69 47.05
C ALA A 154 19.47 7.27 46.80
N THR A 155 18.58 6.31 47.00
CA THR A 155 18.83 4.89 46.75
C THR A 155 18.75 4.58 45.26
N VAL A 156 19.24 3.41 44.86
CA VAL A 156 19.05 2.91 43.49
C VAL A 156 17.56 2.85 43.15
N ARG A 157 16.72 2.44 44.11
CA ARG A 157 15.26 2.42 43.98
C ARG A 157 14.71 3.82 43.68
N ASP A 158 15.16 4.87 44.36
CA ASP A 158 14.67 6.23 44.11
C ASP A 158 14.98 6.69 42.68
N LYS A 159 16.17 6.36 42.18
CA LYS A 159 16.55 6.66 40.78
C LYS A 159 15.69 5.89 39.79
N VAL A 160 15.45 4.61 40.06
CA VAL A 160 14.59 3.74 39.24
C VAL A 160 13.15 4.27 39.22
N GLU A 161 12.56 4.58 40.38
CA GLU A 161 11.19 5.11 40.47
C GLU A 161 11.02 6.44 39.74
N LYS A 162 12.05 7.31 39.73
CA LYS A 162 12.01 8.54 38.93
C LYS A 162 11.86 8.25 37.43
N ILE A 163 12.61 7.28 36.91
CA ILE A 163 12.52 6.90 35.49
C ILE A 163 11.20 6.19 35.19
N ARG A 164 10.70 5.34 36.10
CA ARG A 164 9.36 4.75 35.97
C ARG A 164 8.29 5.83 35.90
N ARG A 165 8.38 6.86 36.74
CA ARG A 165 7.44 7.98 36.70
C ARG A 165 7.53 8.74 35.37
N ASP A 166 8.72 8.98 34.83
CA ASP A 166 8.87 9.65 33.53
C ASP A 166 8.24 8.84 32.39
N ILE A 167 8.40 7.51 32.39
CA ILE A 167 7.73 6.61 31.44
C ILE A 167 6.21 6.72 31.54
N GLU A 168 5.66 6.72 32.76
CA GLU A 168 4.21 6.84 32.98
C GLU A 168 3.69 8.24 32.58
N VAL A 169 4.40 9.32 32.93
CA VAL A 169 4.06 10.69 32.47
C VAL A 169 4.03 10.74 30.95
N PHE A 170 5.00 10.13 30.28
CA PHE A 170 5.04 10.09 28.82
C PHE A 170 3.84 9.32 28.24
N LYS A 171 3.49 8.16 28.79
CA LYS A 171 2.29 7.41 28.38
C LYS A 171 1.02 8.24 28.51
N GLU A 172 0.86 8.90 29.66
CA GLU A 172 -0.28 9.77 29.98
C GLU A 172 -0.39 10.94 29.00
N ASN A 173 0.72 11.64 28.76
CA ASN A 173 0.74 12.84 27.90
C ASN A 173 0.55 12.52 26.42
N GLU A 174 1.16 11.45 25.93
CA GLU A 174 1.13 11.08 24.51
C GLU A 174 -0.04 10.16 24.14
N GLY A 175 -0.81 9.69 25.12
CA GLY A 175 -1.93 8.78 24.92
C GLY A 175 -1.52 7.44 24.32
N VAL A 176 -0.36 6.91 24.71
CA VAL A 176 0.18 5.63 24.24
C VAL A 176 -0.02 4.52 25.27
N GLU A 177 -0.52 3.36 24.84
CA GLU A 177 -0.71 2.21 25.74
C GLU A 177 0.57 1.42 25.96
N ARG A 178 1.45 1.40 24.95
CA ARG A 178 2.72 0.66 24.96
C ARG A 178 3.87 1.60 24.68
N VAL A 179 4.99 1.37 25.36
CA VAL A 179 6.25 2.09 25.18
C VAL A 179 7.36 1.06 25.00
N VAL A 180 8.34 1.37 24.15
CA VAL A 180 9.63 0.68 24.09
C VAL A 180 10.73 1.69 24.41
N VAL A 181 11.62 1.33 25.33
CA VAL A 181 12.77 2.17 25.68
C VAL A 181 14.02 1.65 24.97
N VAL A 182 14.75 2.54 24.30
CA VAL A 182 15.97 2.19 23.58
C VAL A 182 17.12 3.04 24.12
N TRP A 183 18.17 2.38 24.59
CA TRP A 183 19.44 3.03 24.89
C TRP A 183 20.17 3.33 23.60
N SER A 184 20.28 4.61 23.25
CA SER A 184 21.11 5.15 22.16
C SER A 184 22.13 6.19 22.69
N GLY A 185 22.46 6.11 23.98
CA GLY A 185 23.46 6.94 24.64
C GLY A 185 24.88 6.43 24.43
N SER A 186 25.86 7.20 24.89
CA SER A 186 27.28 6.84 24.80
C SER A 186 27.58 5.50 25.47
N VAL A 187 28.56 4.76 24.93
CA VAL A 187 29.02 3.49 25.49
C VAL A 187 29.60 3.69 26.89
N GLU A 188 29.01 3.00 27.86
CA GLU A 188 29.54 2.98 29.22
C GLU A 188 30.69 1.97 29.36
N ARG A 189 31.54 2.15 30.37
CA ARG A 189 32.46 1.09 30.80
C ARG A 189 31.69 -0.10 31.35
N GLU A 190 32.32 -1.28 31.41
CA GLU A 190 31.73 -2.42 32.11
C GLU A 190 31.55 -2.13 33.62
N SER A 191 30.50 -2.71 34.19
CA SER A 191 30.18 -2.61 35.61
C SER A 191 29.97 -3.98 36.24
N THR A 192 30.42 -4.15 37.47
CA THR A 192 30.10 -5.31 38.29
C THR A 192 28.83 -5.11 39.10
N VAL A 193 28.29 -3.89 39.16
CA VAL A 193 27.11 -3.54 39.99
C VAL A 193 25.91 -4.43 39.67
N GLY A 194 25.61 -4.66 38.38
CA GLY A 194 24.47 -5.48 37.96
C GLY A 194 24.48 -6.88 38.57
N SER A 195 25.65 -7.53 38.61
CA SER A 195 25.81 -8.87 39.20
C SER A 195 25.59 -8.91 40.72
N THR A 196 25.71 -7.78 41.41
CA THR A 196 25.48 -7.69 42.87
C THR A 196 24.01 -7.48 43.23
N LEU A 197 23.18 -7.04 42.28
CA LEU A 197 21.75 -6.84 42.47
C LEU A 197 21.00 -8.16 42.22
N THR A 198 20.86 -8.97 43.27
CA THR A 198 20.26 -10.32 43.19
C THR A 198 18.80 -10.38 43.63
N THR A 199 18.30 -9.36 44.33
CA THR A 199 16.91 -9.28 44.80
C THR A 199 16.37 -7.85 44.67
N LEU A 200 15.05 -7.67 44.66
CA LEU A 200 14.43 -6.34 44.63
C LEU A 200 14.78 -5.48 45.86
N SER A 201 15.05 -6.09 47.01
CA SER A 201 15.48 -5.37 48.21
C SER A 201 16.91 -4.83 48.07
N SER A 202 17.75 -5.40 47.20
CA SER A 202 19.08 -4.88 46.87
C SER A 202 19.06 -3.48 46.26
N LEU A 203 17.90 -2.99 45.79
CA LEU A 203 17.73 -1.64 45.26
C LEU A 203 17.62 -0.55 46.33
N ASN A 204 17.43 -0.91 47.61
CA ASN A 204 17.24 0.06 48.70
C ASN A 204 18.57 0.63 49.24
N VAL A 205 19.69 0.35 48.59
CA VAL A 205 21.01 0.84 48.99
C VAL A 205 21.24 2.25 48.43
N PRO A 206 21.90 3.16 49.19
CA PRO A 206 22.30 4.47 48.69
C PRO A 206 23.20 4.34 47.47
N ASP A 207 22.80 4.97 46.35
CA ASP A 207 23.55 4.81 45.10
C ASP A 207 24.90 5.55 45.10
N SER A 208 25.10 6.48 46.04
CA SER A 208 26.39 7.14 46.28
C SER A 208 27.51 6.17 46.63
N THR A 209 27.17 4.96 47.10
CA THR A 209 28.14 3.89 47.42
C THR A 209 28.35 2.91 46.27
N LEU A 210 27.28 2.60 45.53
CA LEU A 210 27.28 1.58 44.49
C LEU A 210 27.73 2.14 43.14
N LEU A 211 27.44 3.43 42.89
CA LEU A 211 27.64 4.11 41.62
C LEU A 211 27.02 3.30 40.48
N THR A 212 25.70 3.15 40.50
CA THR A 212 24.99 2.32 39.51
C THR A 212 25.14 2.91 38.11
N PRO A 213 25.44 2.08 37.09
CA PRO A 213 25.47 2.53 35.70
C PRO A 213 24.10 3.13 35.30
N PRO A 214 24.07 4.29 34.64
CA PRO A 214 22.83 4.86 34.13
C PRO A 214 22.03 3.86 33.27
N SER A 215 22.68 3.12 32.37
CA SER A 215 21.98 2.13 31.54
C SER A 215 21.23 1.07 32.36
N LEU A 216 21.80 0.64 33.49
CA LEU A 216 21.19 -0.33 34.40
C LEU A 216 19.99 0.27 35.14
N ILE A 217 20.04 1.55 35.52
CA ILE A 217 18.90 2.25 36.13
C ILE A 217 17.71 2.27 35.16
N TYR A 218 17.95 2.60 33.88
CA TYR A 218 16.90 2.56 32.86
C TYR A 218 16.37 1.15 32.63
N ALA A 219 17.24 0.14 32.54
CA ALA A 219 16.83 -1.25 32.35
C ALA A 219 15.99 -1.78 33.53
N LEU A 220 16.37 -1.47 34.77
CA LEU A 220 15.61 -1.82 35.98
C LEU A 220 14.24 -1.13 35.99
N ALA A 221 14.16 0.15 35.63
CA ALA A 221 12.89 0.87 35.53
C ALA A 221 11.96 0.24 34.48
N CYS A 222 12.51 -0.16 33.34
CA CYS A 222 11.77 -0.85 32.29
C CYS A 222 11.28 -2.22 32.75
N SER A 223 12.16 -3.02 33.37
CA SER A 223 11.83 -4.35 33.89
C SER A 223 10.70 -4.30 34.92
N LEU A 224 10.79 -3.40 35.91
CA LEU A 224 9.76 -3.24 36.94
C LEU A 224 8.44 -2.65 36.43
N SER A 225 8.43 -2.11 35.21
CA SER A 225 7.24 -1.54 34.58
C SER A 225 6.71 -2.39 33.43
N SER A 226 7.27 -3.60 33.22
CA SER A 226 6.96 -4.48 32.09
C SER A 226 7.08 -3.77 30.72
N VAL A 227 8.03 -2.85 30.62
CA VAL A 227 8.35 -2.10 29.40
C VAL A 227 9.56 -2.73 28.74
N PRO A 228 9.52 -3.04 27.43
CA PRO A 228 10.70 -3.55 26.73
C PRO A 228 11.85 -2.55 26.74
N PHE A 229 13.06 -3.06 26.97
CA PHE A 229 14.29 -2.29 26.94
C PHE A 229 15.26 -2.86 25.92
N ILE A 230 15.89 -1.98 25.13
CA ILE A 230 16.80 -2.35 24.06
C ILE A 230 18.13 -1.63 24.25
N ASN A 231 19.21 -2.38 24.53
CA ASN A 231 20.56 -1.87 24.64
C ASN A 231 21.28 -1.92 23.29
N THR A 232 21.48 -0.75 22.67
CA THR A 232 22.16 -0.65 21.37
C THR A 232 23.67 -0.44 21.48
N ALA A 233 24.20 -0.27 22.70
CA ALA A 233 25.60 -0.01 23.00
C ALA A 233 26.27 -1.25 23.62
N SER A 234 27.60 -1.24 23.81
CA SER A 234 28.38 -2.45 24.13
C SER A 234 28.57 -2.79 25.61
N GLN A 235 28.09 -1.94 26.54
CA GLN A 235 28.19 -2.20 27.97
C GLN A 235 27.31 -3.39 28.41
N ASN A 236 27.68 -4.01 29.53
CA ASN A 236 27.05 -5.22 30.07
C ASN A 236 25.77 -4.93 30.90
N THR A 237 24.90 -4.05 30.39
CA THR A 237 23.65 -3.64 31.08
C THR A 237 22.78 -4.82 31.50
N LEU A 238 22.70 -5.85 30.65
CA LEU A 238 21.81 -6.99 30.84
C LEU A 238 22.41 -8.08 31.76
N ASP A 239 23.62 -7.87 32.26
CA ASP A 239 24.28 -8.75 33.23
C ASP A 239 23.80 -8.44 34.66
N CYS A 240 22.49 -8.51 34.84
CA CYS A 240 21.82 -8.26 36.12
C CYS A 240 20.72 -9.31 36.34
N PRO A 241 20.85 -10.20 37.34
CA PRO A 241 19.94 -11.34 37.53
C PRO A 241 18.48 -11.00 37.78
N ILE A 242 18.19 -9.78 38.25
CA ILE A 242 16.82 -9.34 38.57
C ILE A 242 16.07 -8.73 37.38
N LEU A 243 16.71 -8.62 36.21
CA LEU A 243 16.04 -8.13 35.01
C LEU A 243 15.13 -9.23 34.45
N GLU A 244 13.86 -8.87 34.24
CA GLU A 244 12.81 -9.73 33.69
C GLU A 244 12.09 -9.05 32.52
N GLY A 245 11.49 -9.87 31.64
CA GLY A 245 10.73 -9.40 30.47
C GLY A 245 11.58 -9.24 29.21
N VAL A 246 11.15 -8.38 28.30
CA VAL A 246 11.83 -8.19 26.99
C VAL A 246 13.04 -7.26 27.16
N MET A 247 14.19 -7.86 27.41
CA MET A 247 15.48 -7.19 27.60
C MET A 247 16.44 -7.58 26.48
N LEU A 248 16.62 -6.69 25.51
CA LEU A 248 17.34 -6.97 24.27
C LEU A 248 18.68 -6.25 24.22
N GLY A 249 19.69 -6.89 23.64
CA GLY A 249 21.04 -6.37 23.56
C GLY A 249 22.03 -7.48 23.16
N THR A 250 23.32 -7.21 22.97
CA THR A 250 23.96 -5.89 23.14
C THR A 250 24.73 -5.49 21.88
N ASP A 251 24.91 -4.19 21.70
CA ASP A 251 25.60 -3.53 20.58
C ASP A 251 24.97 -3.83 19.21
N PHE A 252 24.42 -2.82 18.52
CA PHE A 252 23.80 -3.05 17.23
C PHE A 252 24.77 -3.57 16.16
N LYS A 253 24.28 -4.53 15.38
CA LYS A 253 24.95 -5.14 14.24
C LYS A 253 24.59 -4.37 12.96
N CYS A 254 25.14 -3.16 12.83
CA CYS A 254 25.08 -2.37 11.59
C CYS A 254 26.39 -2.48 10.77
N GLY A 255 26.30 -2.24 9.46
CA GLY A 255 27.43 -2.18 8.53
C GLY A 255 28.36 -3.40 8.55
N GLN A 256 29.62 -3.16 8.94
CA GLN A 256 30.72 -4.14 8.90
C GLN A 256 30.37 -5.46 9.61
N THR A 257 29.89 -5.42 10.86
CA THR A 257 29.68 -6.66 11.62
C THR A 257 28.56 -7.51 11.00
N LYS A 258 27.52 -6.87 10.46
CA LYS A 258 26.43 -7.56 9.76
C LYS A 258 26.95 -8.34 8.56
N PHE A 259 27.75 -7.69 7.71
CA PHE A 259 28.38 -8.33 6.57
C PHE A 259 29.41 -9.39 6.99
N LYS A 260 30.20 -9.12 8.03
CA LYS A 260 31.18 -10.07 8.59
C LYS A 260 30.54 -11.39 9.01
N THR A 261 29.36 -11.34 9.61
CA THR A 261 28.61 -12.56 9.98
C THR A 261 28.07 -13.32 8.77
N VAL A 262 27.72 -12.64 7.67
CA VAL A 262 27.33 -13.29 6.40
C VAL A 262 28.52 -14.00 5.77
N VAL A 263 29.69 -13.34 5.69
CA VAL A 263 30.90 -13.91 5.07
C VAL A 263 31.39 -15.13 5.84
N GLY A 264 31.44 -15.04 7.17
CA GLY A 264 31.88 -16.18 7.98
C GLY A 264 30.91 -17.37 7.88
N GLU A 265 29.59 -17.11 7.87
CA GLU A 265 28.57 -18.14 7.63
C GLU A 265 28.72 -18.76 6.24
N TYR A 266 28.91 -17.95 5.19
CA TYR A 266 29.17 -18.41 3.83
C TYR A 266 30.37 -19.38 3.77
N GLY A 267 31.49 -19.02 4.39
CA GLY A 267 32.66 -19.91 4.45
C GLY A 267 32.34 -21.24 5.12
N ARG A 268 31.66 -21.22 6.27
CA ARG A 268 31.26 -22.43 6.99
C ARG A 268 30.28 -23.29 6.20
N MET A 269 29.33 -22.68 5.48
CA MET A 269 28.39 -23.40 4.60
C MET A 269 29.09 -24.12 3.44
N ASN A 270 30.25 -23.64 3.00
CA ASN A 270 31.08 -24.33 2.01
C ASN A 270 32.01 -25.40 2.62
N GLY A 271 31.90 -25.65 3.93
CA GLY A 271 32.79 -26.56 4.65
C GLY A 271 34.20 -26.01 4.86
N TRP A 272 34.42 -24.70 4.67
CA TRP A 272 35.71 -24.07 4.92
C TRP A 272 35.89 -23.77 6.41
N ARG A 273 37.14 -23.80 6.86
CA ARG A 273 37.46 -23.48 8.26
C ARG A 273 37.94 -22.03 8.36
N PRO A 274 37.25 -21.14 9.08
CA PRO A 274 37.75 -19.79 9.33
C PRO A 274 39.07 -19.84 10.12
N LYS A 275 40.12 -19.19 9.60
CA LYS A 275 41.45 -19.13 10.25
C LYS A 275 41.76 -17.73 10.76
N VAL A 276 41.49 -16.69 9.96
CA VAL A 276 41.72 -15.30 10.34
C VAL A 276 40.51 -14.46 10.00
N ILE A 277 40.06 -13.65 10.95
CA ILE A 277 39.17 -12.51 10.69
C ILE A 277 39.82 -11.30 11.34
N ALA A 278 40.49 -10.47 10.55
CA ALA A 278 41.18 -9.28 11.06
C ALA A 278 40.44 -8.03 10.57
N SER A 279 40.07 -7.12 11.49
CA SER A 279 39.29 -5.94 11.13
C SER A 279 39.81 -4.65 11.76
N CYS A 280 39.80 -3.57 10.98
CA CYS A 280 40.12 -2.22 11.44
C CYS A 280 38.96 -1.27 11.11
N ASN A 281 38.52 -0.50 12.11
CA ASN A 281 37.37 0.41 12.02
C ASN A 281 37.85 1.84 12.30
N HIS A 282 37.53 2.79 11.44
CA HIS A 282 37.80 4.21 11.62
C HIS A 282 36.47 4.97 11.69
N LEU A 283 36.31 5.84 12.69
CA LEU A 283 35.13 6.71 12.83
C LEU A 283 35.51 7.95 13.66
N GLY A 284 34.90 9.09 13.36
CA GLY A 284 35.26 10.41 13.90
C GLY A 284 34.18 11.11 14.71
N ASN A 285 33.00 10.51 14.84
CA ASN A 285 31.88 11.10 15.59
C ASN A 285 32.03 10.87 17.12
N ASN A 286 31.02 11.33 17.88
CA ASN A 286 31.00 11.23 19.33
C ASN A 286 31.00 9.80 19.89
N ASP A 287 30.59 8.80 19.10
CA ASP A 287 30.63 7.38 19.52
C ASP A 287 32.08 6.96 19.82
N ILE A 288 33.03 7.25 18.93
CA ILE A 288 34.44 6.91 19.17
C ILE A 288 35.17 7.96 20.01
N LEU A 289 34.76 9.23 20.00
CA LEU A 289 35.37 10.25 20.86
C LEU A 289 35.30 9.83 22.34
N ASN A 290 34.12 9.37 22.79
CA ASN A 290 33.93 8.81 24.13
C ASN A 290 34.91 7.68 24.44
N LEU A 291 35.11 6.75 23.51
CA LEU A 291 36.00 5.59 23.69
C LEU A 291 37.48 5.95 23.64
N SER A 292 37.83 6.94 22.82
CA SER A 292 39.22 7.38 22.64
C SER A 292 39.78 8.05 23.89
N THR A 293 38.90 8.68 24.68
CA THR A 293 39.24 9.41 25.89
C THR A 293 39.03 8.57 27.16
N LEU A 294 38.13 7.58 27.13
CA LEU A 294 37.90 6.63 28.23
C LEU A 294 38.24 5.20 27.82
N ARG A 295 39.48 4.78 28.14
CA ARG A 295 40.04 3.47 27.75
C ARG A 295 39.22 2.27 28.23
N SER A 296 38.55 2.37 29.38
CA SER A 296 37.68 1.31 29.91
C SER A 296 36.42 1.09 29.06
N SER A 297 35.82 2.14 28.51
CA SER A 297 34.73 2.03 27.54
C SER A 297 35.21 1.45 26.20
N MET A 298 36.42 1.80 25.76
CA MET A 298 37.06 1.15 24.59
C MET A 298 37.22 -0.36 24.82
N SER A 299 37.70 -0.77 26.00
CA SER A 299 37.83 -2.19 26.36
C SER A 299 36.49 -2.92 26.31
N ALA A 300 35.41 -2.30 26.81
CA ALA A 300 34.06 -2.88 26.74
C ALA A 300 33.64 -3.15 25.27
N LYS A 301 33.84 -2.16 24.39
CA LYS A 301 33.52 -2.30 22.95
C LYS A 301 34.37 -3.36 22.26
N LEU A 302 35.67 -3.40 22.54
CA LEU A 302 36.57 -4.39 21.97
C LEU A 302 36.22 -5.80 22.46
N LYS A 303 35.90 -6.00 23.73
CA LYS A 303 35.50 -7.31 24.27
C LYS A 303 34.30 -7.89 23.53
N LYS A 304 33.24 -7.10 23.28
CA LYS A 304 32.09 -7.54 22.47
C LYS A 304 32.50 -7.87 21.05
N LYS A 305 33.31 -7.02 20.42
CA LYS A 305 33.81 -7.25 19.06
C LYS A 305 34.64 -8.53 18.94
N HIS A 306 35.44 -8.92 19.93
CA HIS A 306 36.19 -10.18 19.89
C HIS A 306 35.28 -11.41 20.09
N ALA A 307 34.22 -11.27 20.89
CA ALA A 307 33.32 -12.37 21.25
C ALA A 307 32.26 -12.74 20.20
N ILE A 308 32.14 -12.01 19.08
CA ILE A 308 31.12 -12.23 18.03
C ILE A 308 31.03 -13.71 17.60
N PHE A 309 32.17 -14.37 17.39
CA PHE A 309 32.22 -15.75 16.89
C PHE A 309 32.45 -16.79 17.99
N ALA A 310 32.41 -16.40 19.27
CA ALA A 310 32.55 -17.34 20.38
C ALA A 310 31.57 -18.54 20.30
N PRO A 311 30.30 -18.36 19.87
CA PRO A 311 29.36 -19.48 19.74
C PRO A 311 29.78 -20.56 18.73
N TRP A 312 30.62 -20.25 17.74
CA TRP A 312 31.09 -21.24 16.78
C TRP A 312 32.11 -22.22 17.36
N ASN A 313 32.69 -21.90 18.53
CA ASN A 313 33.67 -22.74 19.22
C ASN A 313 34.86 -23.16 18.33
N GLU A 314 35.40 -22.19 17.58
CA GLU A 314 36.54 -22.38 16.68
C GLU A 314 37.82 -21.85 17.34
N PRO A 315 38.55 -22.65 18.14
CA PRO A 315 39.70 -22.17 18.92
C PRO A 315 40.88 -21.73 18.06
N GLN A 316 40.92 -22.14 16.79
CA GLN A 316 41.97 -21.76 15.84
C GLN A 316 41.65 -20.48 15.06
N LEU A 317 40.47 -19.89 15.24
CA LEU A 317 40.11 -18.63 14.60
C LEU A 317 40.86 -17.47 15.27
N ASP A 318 41.79 -16.85 14.56
CA ASP A 318 42.40 -15.60 14.97
C ASP A 318 41.49 -14.41 14.60
N HIS A 319 40.64 -14.01 15.53
CA HIS A 319 39.78 -12.83 15.37
C HIS A 319 40.43 -11.60 16.03
N LYS A 320 40.84 -10.63 15.20
CA LYS A 320 41.45 -9.36 15.65
C LYS A 320 40.59 -8.18 15.27
N VAL A 321 40.43 -7.23 16.20
CA VAL A 321 39.66 -6.01 15.95
C VAL A 321 40.38 -4.78 16.48
N SER A 322 40.55 -3.78 15.61
CA SER A 322 41.04 -2.44 15.93
C SER A 322 39.95 -1.39 15.68
N VAL A 323 39.90 -0.39 16.55
CA VAL A 323 38.99 0.76 16.46
C VAL A 323 39.83 2.02 16.64
N LEU A 324 39.73 2.93 15.68
CA LEU A 324 40.54 4.13 15.60
C LEU A 324 39.63 5.36 15.53
N PHE A 325 39.93 6.35 16.38
CA PHE A 325 39.29 7.65 16.30
C PHE A 325 39.90 8.45 15.15
N THR A 326 39.07 8.94 14.24
CA THR A 326 39.54 9.70 13.07
C THR A 326 38.60 10.88 12.83
N PRO A 327 38.83 12.04 13.48
CA PRO A 327 37.85 13.12 13.55
C PRO A 327 37.41 13.64 12.17
N GLU A 328 38.32 13.74 11.21
CA GLU A 328 38.05 14.30 9.87
C GLU A 328 37.00 13.53 9.05
N ILE A 329 36.80 12.23 9.34
CA ILE A 329 35.78 11.43 8.64
C ILE A 329 34.43 11.45 9.36
N ASN A 330 34.33 12.05 10.56
CA ASN A 330 33.09 12.21 11.31
C ASN A 330 32.25 10.91 11.34
N ASP A 331 31.01 10.91 10.82
CA ASP A 331 30.12 9.73 10.81
C ASP A 331 30.36 8.77 9.64
N ASP A 332 31.21 9.14 8.67
CA ASP A 332 31.58 8.35 7.49
C ASP A 332 32.55 7.22 7.85
N LYS A 333 32.00 6.18 8.51
CA LYS A 333 32.69 5.00 8.99
C LYS A 333 33.43 4.30 7.86
N ARG A 334 34.68 3.93 8.12
CA ARG A 334 35.54 3.18 7.18
C ARG A 334 36.06 1.91 7.82
N ASP A 335 35.86 0.81 7.14
CA ASP A 335 36.20 -0.51 7.65
C ASP A 335 37.01 -1.29 6.65
N TYR A 336 38.05 -1.96 7.14
CA TYR A 336 38.83 -2.96 6.41
C TYR A 336 38.69 -4.28 7.13
N VAL A 337 38.33 -5.34 6.41
CA VAL A 337 38.26 -6.69 7.00
C VAL A 337 38.92 -7.70 6.07
N GLU A 338 39.87 -8.45 6.61
CA GLU A 338 40.44 -9.65 5.99
C GLU A 338 39.73 -10.88 6.55
N TYR A 339 39.39 -11.80 5.65
CA TYR A 339 38.82 -13.11 5.95
C TYR A 339 39.69 -14.17 5.29
N THR A 340 40.43 -14.93 6.09
CA THR A 340 41.24 -16.06 5.61
C THR A 340 40.60 -17.36 6.10
N HIS A 341 40.33 -18.26 5.15
CA HIS A 341 39.78 -19.59 5.40
C HIS A 341 40.73 -20.66 4.90
N GLU A 342 40.79 -21.78 5.59
CA GLU A 342 41.38 -23.02 5.08
C GLU A 342 40.32 -23.76 4.25
N VAL A 343 40.69 -24.11 3.02
CA VAL A 343 39.85 -24.77 2.01
C VAL A 343 40.44 -26.13 1.60
N PHE A 344 39.97 -26.70 0.48
CA PHE A 344 40.39 -28.01 -0.02
C PHE A 344 41.92 -28.17 -0.06
N LEU A 345 42.43 -29.34 0.37
CA LEU A 345 43.86 -29.65 0.50
C LEU A 345 44.64 -28.68 1.40
N SER A 346 43.98 -28.15 2.45
CA SER A 346 44.56 -27.21 3.40
C SER A 346 45.16 -25.96 2.74
N GLN A 347 44.64 -25.58 1.57
CA GLN A 347 45.02 -24.33 0.92
C GLN A 347 44.28 -23.16 1.57
N GLU A 348 44.82 -21.95 1.45
CA GLU A 348 44.20 -20.76 2.00
C GLU A 348 43.39 -20.01 0.94
N HIS A 349 42.24 -19.49 1.35
CA HIS A 349 41.44 -18.55 0.60
C HIS A 349 41.28 -17.27 1.42
N THR A 350 41.81 -16.17 0.90
CA THR A 350 41.75 -14.86 1.54
C THR A 350 40.88 -13.90 0.75
N MET A 351 39.97 -13.23 1.44
CA MET A 351 39.14 -12.15 0.91
C MET A 351 39.34 -10.90 1.77
N VAL A 352 39.45 -9.75 1.12
CA VAL A 352 39.51 -8.45 1.80
C VAL A 352 38.31 -7.61 1.38
N THR A 353 37.64 -6.99 2.36
CA THR A 353 36.58 -6.02 2.10
C THR A 353 36.94 -4.65 2.65
N TYR A 354 36.54 -3.63 1.89
CA TYR A 354 36.55 -2.25 2.33
C TYR A 354 35.13 -1.70 2.25
N THR A 355 34.62 -1.18 3.37
CA THR A 355 33.30 -0.56 3.41
C THR A 355 33.37 0.87 3.90
N ARG A 356 32.60 1.75 3.24
CA ARG A 356 32.44 3.16 3.59
C ARG A 356 30.96 3.48 3.68
N CYS A 357 30.51 4.00 4.81
CA CYS A 357 29.11 4.41 4.99
C CYS A 357 28.95 5.35 6.19
N SER A 358 27.88 6.15 6.20
CA SER A 358 27.44 6.79 7.43
C SER A 358 26.95 5.73 8.43
N ASP A 359 27.58 5.68 9.60
CA ASP A 359 27.20 4.72 10.65
C ASP A 359 25.76 4.98 11.12
N SER A 360 25.40 6.25 11.29
CA SER A 360 24.08 6.65 11.78
C SER A 360 22.96 6.33 10.78
N VAL A 361 23.20 6.48 9.48
CA VAL A 361 22.23 6.09 8.44
C VAL A 361 22.00 4.58 8.41
N LEU A 362 23.00 3.77 8.77
CA LEU A 362 22.84 2.31 8.87
C LEU A 362 22.20 1.86 10.19
N CYS A 363 22.49 2.55 11.29
CA CYS A 363 22.06 2.15 12.62
C CYS A 363 20.66 2.70 12.99
N ALA A 364 20.25 3.88 12.52
CA ALA A 364 18.93 4.45 12.81
C ALA A 364 17.74 3.57 12.34
N PRO A 365 17.76 2.95 11.14
CA PRO A 365 16.72 2.00 10.74
C PRO A 365 16.61 0.77 11.66
N LEU A 366 17.71 0.33 12.28
CA LEU A 366 17.69 -0.79 13.22
C LEU A 366 16.99 -0.44 14.54
N ILE A 367 17.06 0.82 14.99
CA ILE A 367 16.26 1.29 16.12
C ILE A 367 14.78 1.09 15.79
N LEU A 368 14.35 1.56 14.60
CA LEU A 368 12.97 1.45 14.17
C LEU A 368 12.51 -0.01 14.00
N ASP A 369 13.30 -0.85 13.32
CA ASP A 369 13.01 -2.29 13.18
C ASP A 369 12.87 -2.97 14.54
N SER A 370 13.77 -2.67 15.48
CA SER A 370 13.73 -3.27 16.83
C SER A 370 12.43 -2.95 17.58
N VAL A 371 11.98 -1.70 17.52
CA VAL A 371 10.77 -1.22 18.19
C VAL A 371 9.51 -1.83 17.57
N ILE A 372 9.44 -1.82 16.24
CA ILE A 372 8.28 -2.35 15.49
C ILE A 372 8.17 -3.87 15.64
N LEU A 373 9.29 -4.59 15.61
CA LEU A 373 9.28 -6.05 15.80
C LEU A 373 8.89 -6.44 17.22
N VAL A 374 9.38 -5.73 18.24
CA VAL A 374 8.95 -5.94 19.63
C VAL A 374 7.44 -5.73 19.76
N ASP A 375 6.89 -4.64 19.22
CA ASP A 375 5.43 -4.40 19.24
C ASP A 375 4.64 -5.51 18.53
N PHE A 376 5.13 -5.97 17.37
CA PHE A 376 4.51 -7.05 16.62
C PHE A 376 4.50 -8.37 17.42
N PHE A 377 5.63 -8.75 18.00
CA PHE A 377 5.73 -9.98 18.77
C PHE A 377 4.89 -9.96 20.05
N LEU A 378 4.82 -8.82 20.74
CA LEU A 378 3.97 -8.65 21.91
C LEU A 378 2.48 -8.74 21.57
N ASN A 379 2.05 -8.20 20.42
CA ASN A 379 0.68 -8.39 19.93
C ASN A 379 0.38 -9.88 19.63
N GLY A 380 1.38 -10.63 19.17
CA GLY A 380 1.31 -12.08 19.00
C GLY A 380 1.51 -12.89 20.28
N GLU A 381 1.56 -12.25 21.47
CA GLU A 381 1.84 -12.89 22.77
C GLU A 381 3.06 -13.82 22.74
N THR A 382 4.08 -13.42 22.01
CA THR A 382 5.34 -14.16 21.91
C THR A 382 6.10 -14.03 23.24
N LYS A 383 6.67 -15.13 23.74
CA LYS A 383 7.41 -15.12 25.00
C LYS A 383 8.69 -14.30 24.87
N ALA A 384 9.11 -13.66 25.95
CA ALA A 384 10.31 -12.81 25.96
C ALA A 384 11.56 -13.53 25.43
N VAL A 385 11.78 -14.78 25.84
CA VAL A 385 12.89 -15.63 25.33
C VAL A 385 12.86 -15.81 23.81
N ASP A 386 11.69 -16.02 23.22
CA ASP A 386 11.53 -16.22 21.78
C ASP A 386 11.73 -14.90 21.02
N ILE A 387 11.27 -13.77 21.59
CA ILE A 387 11.54 -12.43 21.07
C ILE A 387 13.05 -12.16 21.05
N SER A 388 13.74 -12.44 22.16
CA SER A 388 15.19 -12.25 22.29
C SER A 388 15.96 -13.03 21.22
N LYS A 389 15.54 -14.28 20.96
CA LYS A 389 16.14 -15.13 19.92
C LYS A 389 15.81 -14.65 18.50
N ALA A 390 14.55 -14.30 18.23
CA ALA A 390 14.12 -13.77 16.94
C ALA A 390 14.85 -12.48 16.56
N LEU A 391 15.17 -11.65 17.55
CA LEU A 391 15.83 -10.36 17.37
C LEU A 391 17.36 -10.42 17.51
N GLY A 392 17.94 -11.60 17.65
CA GLY A 392 19.41 -11.77 17.72
C GLY A 392 20.16 -11.19 16.53
N TYR A 393 19.54 -11.13 15.34
CA TYR A 393 20.14 -10.54 14.13
C TYR A 393 20.49 -9.06 14.27
N LEU A 394 19.83 -8.34 15.20
CA LEU A 394 20.07 -6.93 15.44
C LEU A 394 21.35 -6.67 16.23
N PHE A 395 21.92 -7.66 16.91
CA PHE A 395 22.99 -7.45 17.89
C PHE A 395 24.30 -8.15 17.47
N LYS A 396 25.43 -7.54 17.81
CA LYS A 396 26.76 -8.10 17.53
C LYS A 396 27.04 -9.31 18.40
N VAL A 397 26.67 -9.20 19.69
CA VAL A 397 26.74 -10.27 20.67
C VAL A 397 25.43 -10.24 21.44
N PRO A 398 24.44 -11.06 21.04
CA PRO A 398 23.20 -11.15 21.78
C PRO A 398 23.43 -11.56 23.23
N GLU A 399 22.76 -10.88 24.17
CA GLU A 399 22.83 -11.12 25.62
C GLU A 399 21.48 -11.59 26.17
N GLY A 400 21.41 -11.77 27.49
CA GLY A 400 20.22 -12.30 28.17
C GLY A 400 19.84 -13.68 27.63
N ASP A 401 18.56 -13.84 27.31
CA ASP A 401 17.97 -15.08 26.79
C ASP A 401 18.47 -15.51 25.39
N CYS A 402 19.21 -14.64 24.69
CA CYS A 402 19.80 -14.90 23.37
C CYS A 402 21.31 -15.22 23.46
N LYS A 403 21.86 -15.32 24.68
CA LYS A 403 23.28 -15.58 24.89
C LYS A 403 23.69 -16.94 24.31
N GLY A 404 24.70 -16.91 23.43
CA GLY A 404 25.27 -18.12 22.83
C GLY A 404 24.59 -18.58 21.54
N GLU A 405 23.60 -17.83 21.03
CA GLU A 405 22.98 -18.11 19.73
C GLU A 405 23.99 -17.95 18.57
N ASP A 406 23.79 -18.69 17.47
CA ASP A 406 24.70 -18.65 16.32
C ASP A 406 24.76 -17.22 15.73
N PRO A 407 25.96 -16.66 15.51
CA PRO A 407 26.12 -15.30 14.98
C PRO A 407 25.82 -15.16 13.49
N GLY A 408 25.67 -16.27 12.74
CA GLY A 408 25.38 -16.30 11.31
C GLY A 408 24.14 -15.49 10.96
N PHE A 409 24.27 -14.58 10.00
CA PHE A 409 23.19 -13.65 9.68
C PHE A 409 22.00 -14.36 9.03
N GLY A 410 22.24 -15.26 8.08
CA GLY A 410 21.21 -16.07 7.43
C GLY A 410 20.47 -16.94 8.44
N TRP A 411 21.18 -17.62 9.33
CA TRP A 411 20.61 -18.39 10.44
C TRP A 411 19.66 -17.52 11.30
N GLN A 412 20.13 -16.36 11.75
CA GLN A 412 19.32 -15.48 12.61
C GLN A 412 18.12 -14.86 11.86
N MET A 413 18.26 -14.57 10.57
CA MET A 413 17.13 -14.10 9.74
C MET A 413 16.08 -15.20 9.50
N ASN A 414 16.49 -16.46 9.36
CA ASN A 414 15.56 -17.59 9.29
C ASN A 414 14.82 -17.78 10.62
N ARG A 415 15.52 -17.61 11.75
CA ARG A 415 14.88 -17.62 13.07
C ARG A 415 13.85 -16.50 13.22
N LEU A 416 14.18 -15.29 12.76
CA LEU A 416 13.24 -14.17 12.69
C LEU A 416 12.00 -14.55 11.85
N ARG A 417 12.17 -15.15 10.66
CA ARG A 417 11.06 -15.59 9.79
C ARG A 417 10.08 -16.47 10.55
N GLN A 418 10.64 -17.53 11.14
CA GLN A 418 9.88 -18.56 11.81
C GLN A 418 9.04 -17.95 12.92
N GLU A 419 9.63 -17.09 13.75
CA GLU A 419 8.89 -16.48 14.85
C GLU A 419 7.86 -15.45 14.38
N LEU A 420 8.14 -14.71 13.30
CA LEU A 420 7.16 -13.80 12.70
C LEU A 420 5.94 -14.55 12.17
N ASP A 421 6.15 -15.69 11.49
CA ASP A 421 5.08 -16.56 11.00
C ASP A 421 4.28 -17.15 12.18
N ASN A 422 4.95 -17.66 13.21
CA ASN A 422 4.31 -18.15 14.43
C ASN A 422 3.46 -17.08 15.13
N ALA A 423 3.98 -15.84 15.24
CA ALA A 423 3.27 -14.74 15.87
C ALA A 423 2.06 -14.29 15.04
N LYS A 424 2.18 -14.30 13.71
CA LYS A 424 1.08 -14.03 12.78
C LYS A 424 -0.04 -15.07 12.95
N GLU A 425 0.28 -16.36 12.96
CA GLU A 425 -0.69 -17.44 13.16
C GLU A 425 -1.44 -17.29 14.51
N ARG A 426 -0.73 -16.95 15.58
CA ARG A 426 -1.34 -16.69 16.90
C ARG A 426 -2.31 -15.50 16.86
N MET A 427 -1.97 -14.43 16.15
CA MET A 427 -2.86 -13.27 16.00
C MET A 427 -4.10 -13.62 15.16
N GLU A 428 -3.94 -14.38 14.08
CA GLU A 428 -5.03 -14.82 13.22
C GLU A 428 -5.97 -15.80 13.94
N ALA A 429 -5.43 -16.70 14.77
CA ALA A 429 -6.21 -17.63 15.59
C ALA A 429 -7.12 -16.90 16.59
N LYS A 430 -6.70 -15.74 17.11
CA LYS A 430 -7.53 -14.90 18.00
C LYS A 430 -8.63 -14.14 17.27
N MET A 431 -8.46 -13.87 15.98
CA MET A 431 -9.44 -13.16 15.17
C MET A 431 -10.52 -14.08 14.60
N LYS A 432 -10.33 -15.41 14.64
CA LYS A 432 -11.40 -16.37 14.35
C LYS A 432 -12.43 -16.35 15.49
N PRO A 433 -13.74 -16.21 15.21
CA PRO A 433 -14.75 -16.33 16.25
C PRO A 433 -14.68 -17.74 16.82
N MET A 434 -14.58 -17.86 18.15
CA MET A 434 -14.79 -19.12 18.86
C MET A 434 -16.20 -19.63 18.54
N THR A 435 -16.32 -20.50 17.55
CA THR A 435 -17.45 -21.41 17.42
C THR A 435 -17.31 -22.48 18.50
N GLU A 436 -18.40 -22.66 19.24
CA GLU A 436 -18.63 -23.65 20.31
C GLU A 436 -18.12 -23.28 21.71
N VAL A 437 -19.00 -22.61 22.47
CA VAL A 437 -19.08 -22.77 23.93
C VAL A 437 -20.46 -23.35 24.26
N PRO A 438 -20.56 -24.45 25.04
CA PRO A 438 -21.84 -25.03 25.41
C PRO A 438 -22.58 -24.11 26.38
N THR A 439 -23.86 -23.89 26.12
CA THR A 439 -24.82 -23.15 26.95
C THR A 439 -24.76 -23.53 28.44
N PRO A 440 -24.63 -22.54 29.35
CA PRO A 440 -25.13 -22.67 30.71
C PRO A 440 -26.27 -21.68 30.99
N SER A 441 -27.40 -22.28 31.36
CA SER A 441 -28.49 -21.81 32.23
C SER A 441 -28.72 -20.31 32.48
N LYS A 442 -29.93 -19.90 32.09
CA LYS A 442 -30.67 -18.70 32.50
C LYS A 442 -30.48 -18.36 33.99
N LYS A 443 -29.93 -17.17 34.27
CA LYS A 443 -30.26 -16.40 35.48
C LYS A 443 -30.56 -14.94 35.10
N LYS A 444 -31.76 -14.49 35.48
CA LYS A 444 -32.28 -13.13 35.36
C LYS A 444 -31.57 -12.20 36.35
N VAL A 445 -31.11 -11.04 35.88
CA VAL A 445 -30.80 -9.83 36.69
C VAL A 445 -31.19 -8.60 35.83
N PRO A 446 -31.72 -7.51 36.43
CA PRO A 446 -32.91 -6.83 35.92
C PRO A 446 -32.64 -5.67 34.95
N GLN A 447 -33.67 -5.40 34.14
CA GLN A 447 -33.83 -4.19 33.34
C GLN A 447 -33.79 -2.94 34.24
N ASN A 448 -32.77 -2.09 34.06
CA ASN A 448 -32.85 -0.65 34.28
C ASN A 448 -31.55 0.03 33.83
N PHE A 449 -31.42 0.31 32.53
CA PHE A 449 -30.69 1.49 32.03
C PHE A 449 -31.27 1.84 30.65
N LYS A 450 -31.95 2.98 30.56
CA LYS A 450 -32.35 3.58 29.28
C LYS A 450 -31.08 3.90 28.49
N SER A 451 -30.89 3.30 27.32
CA SER A 451 -29.85 3.74 26.40
C SER A 451 -30.25 5.11 25.84
N LEU A 452 -29.57 6.14 26.31
CA LEU A 452 -29.41 7.36 25.52
C LEU A 452 -28.54 6.97 24.33
N ARG A 453 -29.16 6.79 23.16
CA ARG A 453 -28.45 6.81 21.88
C ARG A 453 -27.76 8.16 21.77
N ILE A 454 -26.47 8.19 22.03
CA ILE A 454 -25.60 9.26 21.54
C ILE A 454 -25.41 8.95 20.06
N SER A 455 -25.99 9.80 19.23
CA SER A 455 -25.76 9.85 17.78
C SER A 455 -24.27 9.91 17.48
N GLU A 456 -23.78 8.97 16.68
CA GLU A 456 -22.48 9.05 16.02
C GLU A 456 -22.38 10.36 15.21
N PRO A 457 -21.29 11.13 15.32
CA PRO A 457 -20.95 12.13 14.31
C PRO A 457 -20.29 11.46 13.10
N SER A 458 -21.09 11.30 12.04
CA SER A 458 -20.81 11.30 10.59
C SER A 458 -19.32 11.27 10.17
N SER A 459 -18.81 10.16 9.63
CA SER A 459 -18.94 9.70 8.23
C SER A 459 -18.38 10.69 7.20
N PHE A 460 -17.56 10.18 6.28
CA PHE A 460 -17.26 10.82 4.98
C PHE A 460 -18.52 11.46 4.40
N PRO A 461 -18.43 12.54 3.60
CA PRO A 461 -19.46 12.77 2.62
C PRO A 461 -19.56 11.47 1.82
N LEU A 462 -20.60 10.72 2.12
CA LEU A 462 -20.95 9.50 1.42
C LEU A 462 -20.96 9.89 -0.06
N PRO A 463 -20.17 9.24 -0.96
CA PRO A 463 -20.16 9.62 -2.36
C PRO A 463 -21.59 9.76 -2.87
N ASN A 464 -21.83 10.81 -3.65
CA ASN A 464 -23.15 11.18 -4.15
C ASN A 464 -23.80 10.03 -4.91
N TYR A 465 -22.97 9.09 -5.41
CA TYR A 465 -23.36 7.88 -6.10
C TYR A 465 -22.74 6.65 -5.43
N HIS A 466 -23.46 5.53 -5.45
CA HIS A 466 -22.98 4.25 -4.93
C HIS A 466 -23.62 3.09 -5.69
N VAL A 467 -22.98 1.92 -5.68
CA VAL A 467 -23.64 0.67 -6.10
C VAL A 467 -24.31 0.05 -4.88
N PRO A 468 -25.65 -0.10 -4.86
CA PRO A 468 -26.36 -0.72 -3.74
C PRO A 468 -25.84 -2.13 -3.46
N SER A 469 -25.77 -2.52 -2.19
CA SER A 469 -25.38 -3.87 -1.71
C SER A 469 -23.96 -4.37 -2.03
N THR A 470 -23.09 -3.55 -2.65
CA THR A 470 -21.68 -3.89 -3.01
C THR A 470 -21.56 -5.32 -3.55
N PRO A 471 -22.00 -5.59 -4.79
CA PRO A 471 -22.12 -6.95 -5.29
C PRO A 471 -20.77 -7.55 -5.71
N THR A 472 -20.76 -8.88 -5.83
CA THR A 472 -19.68 -9.63 -6.49
C THR A 472 -19.86 -9.55 -8.01
N ILE A 473 -18.77 -9.29 -8.74
CA ILE A 473 -18.73 -9.25 -10.21
C ILE A 473 -17.94 -10.45 -10.72
N LEU A 474 -18.53 -11.21 -11.65
CA LEU A 474 -17.85 -12.32 -12.31
C LEU A 474 -17.34 -11.85 -13.68
N THR A 475 -16.04 -11.96 -13.91
CA THR A 475 -15.39 -11.64 -15.18
C THR A 475 -14.95 -12.94 -15.85
N ALA A 476 -15.36 -13.20 -17.08
CA ALA A 476 -15.21 -14.50 -17.72
C ALA A 476 -14.79 -14.38 -19.19
N GLY A 477 -14.17 -15.44 -19.70
CA GLY A 477 -13.76 -15.52 -21.10
C GLY A 477 -12.25 -15.68 -21.25
N LEU A 478 -11.71 -15.08 -22.31
CA LEU A 478 -10.34 -15.31 -22.75
C LEU A 478 -9.32 -14.70 -21.80
N VAL A 479 -8.25 -15.43 -21.54
CA VAL A 479 -7.07 -14.91 -20.82
C VAL A 479 -5.78 -15.26 -21.52
N CYS A 480 -4.81 -14.36 -21.50
CA CYS A 480 -3.46 -14.58 -22.01
C CYS A 480 -2.45 -13.69 -21.31
N LEU A 481 -1.18 -14.06 -21.40
CA LEU A 481 -0.10 -13.16 -21.05
C LEU A 481 0.26 -12.29 -22.26
N ASP A 482 -0.06 -11.01 -22.21
CA ASP A 482 0.30 -10.06 -23.26
C ASP A 482 1.74 -9.60 -23.06
N THR A 483 2.57 -9.80 -24.07
CA THR A 483 3.91 -9.21 -24.18
C THR A 483 3.84 -8.02 -25.12
N GLN A 484 3.81 -6.83 -24.53
CA GLN A 484 3.74 -5.56 -25.26
C GLN A 484 5.13 -5.13 -25.71
N LEU A 485 5.27 -4.78 -26.97
CA LEU A 485 6.47 -4.17 -27.55
C LEU A 485 6.20 -2.67 -27.71
N LEU A 486 6.77 -1.86 -26.83
CA LEU A 486 6.48 -0.42 -26.76
C LEU A 486 7.37 0.36 -27.74
N HIS A 487 6.79 1.40 -28.34
CA HIS A 487 7.42 2.25 -29.35
C HIS A 487 7.95 1.42 -30.52
N THR A 488 7.07 0.57 -31.06
CA THR A 488 7.40 -0.26 -32.21
C THR A 488 7.48 0.61 -33.46
N SER A 489 8.57 0.47 -34.20
CA SER A 489 8.73 1.05 -35.55
C SER A 489 8.61 -0.05 -36.61
N PRO A 490 7.79 0.15 -37.66
CA PRO A 490 7.79 -0.74 -38.81
C PRO A 490 8.81 -0.29 -39.88
N PRO A 491 9.33 -1.21 -40.71
CA PRO A 491 10.12 -0.83 -41.88
C PRO A 491 9.23 -0.08 -42.90
N PRO A 492 9.78 0.88 -43.68
CA PRO A 492 9.01 1.66 -44.65
C PRO A 492 8.27 0.83 -45.71
N SER A 493 8.75 -0.40 -45.96
CA SER A 493 8.23 -1.33 -46.96
C SER A 493 7.11 -2.25 -46.45
N ASN A 494 6.95 -2.43 -45.13
CA ASN A 494 5.91 -3.30 -44.57
C ASN A 494 5.43 -2.80 -43.19
N PRO A 495 4.26 -2.14 -43.12
CA PRO A 495 3.73 -1.59 -41.87
C PRO A 495 3.30 -2.64 -40.84
N GLU A 496 3.24 -3.92 -41.19
CA GLU A 496 2.89 -5.03 -40.29
C GLU A 496 4.11 -5.72 -39.68
N THR A 497 5.33 -5.40 -40.16
CA THR A 497 6.58 -5.98 -39.64
C THR A 497 7.11 -5.15 -38.47
N ILE A 498 7.63 -5.83 -37.45
CA ILE A 498 8.34 -5.20 -36.33
C ILE A 498 9.82 -5.13 -36.70
N SER A 499 10.38 -3.94 -36.95
CA SER A 499 11.83 -3.78 -37.17
C SER A 499 12.59 -3.51 -35.87
N THR A 500 12.05 -2.65 -35.01
CA THR A 500 12.64 -2.28 -33.71
C THR A 500 11.54 -1.96 -32.69
N PHE A 501 11.85 -2.13 -31.41
CA PHE A 501 11.04 -1.66 -30.27
C PHE A 501 11.96 -1.16 -29.15
N HIS A 502 11.50 -0.23 -28.31
CA HIS A 502 12.32 0.36 -27.24
C HIS A 502 12.33 -0.44 -25.95
N SER A 503 11.18 -1.01 -25.58
CA SER A 503 11.03 -1.76 -24.34
C SER A 503 9.94 -2.84 -24.47
N LEU A 504 10.03 -3.85 -23.62
CA LEU A 504 9.04 -4.93 -23.54
C LEU A 504 8.36 -4.92 -22.18
N LYS A 505 7.10 -5.34 -22.14
CA LYS A 505 6.33 -5.40 -20.91
C LYS A 505 5.29 -6.51 -20.94
N SER A 506 5.26 -7.32 -19.88
CA SER A 506 4.23 -8.36 -19.70
C SER A 506 3.05 -7.82 -18.89
N VAL A 507 1.82 -8.00 -19.37
CA VAL A 507 0.59 -7.65 -18.65
C VAL A 507 -0.48 -8.74 -18.80
N PRO A 508 -1.47 -8.81 -17.89
CA PRO A 508 -2.64 -9.65 -18.11
C PRO A 508 -3.39 -9.17 -19.36
N GLY A 509 -3.65 -10.09 -20.27
CA GLY A 509 -4.33 -9.89 -21.54
C GLY A 509 -5.56 -10.77 -21.71
N GLY A 510 -6.43 -10.43 -22.64
CA GLY A 510 -7.72 -11.09 -22.84
C GLY A 510 -8.84 -10.51 -22.00
N SER A 511 -10.08 -10.82 -22.37
CA SER A 511 -11.25 -10.12 -21.85
C SER A 511 -11.46 -10.27 -20.34
N ALA A 512 -11.29 -11.49 -19.80
CA ALA A 512 -11.53 -11.73 -18.39
C ALA A 512 -10.49 -11.00 -17.53
N SER A 513 -9.23 -11.04 -17.93
CA SER A 513 -8.13 -10.43 -17.19
C SER A 513 -8.15 -8.89 -17.29
N MET A 514 -8.42 -8.36 -18.49
CA MET A 514 -8.48 -6.92 -18.75
C MET A 514 -9.70 -6.28 -18.09
N THR A 515 -10.87 -6.91 -18.17
CA THR A 515 -12.06 -6.46 -17.45
C THR A 515 -11.83 -6.50 -15.94
N THR A 516 -11.25 -7.58 -15.40
CA THR A 516 -10.90 -7.67 -13.96
C THR A 516 -10.02 -6.51 -13.54
N ARG A 517 -8.97 -6.24 -14.31
CA ARG A 517 -8.01 -5.15 -14.04
C ARG A 517 -8.63 -3.76 -14.19
N ASN A 518 -9.52 -3.56 -15.16
CA ASN A 518 -10.19 -2.28 -15.35
C ASN A 518 -11.21 -2.03 -14.23
N LEU A 519 -11.99 -3.04 -13.85
CA LEU A 519 -12.94 -2.96 -12.73
C LEU A 519 -12.27 -2.85 -11.36
N SER A 520 -11.05 -3.35 -11.18
CA SER A 520 -10.28 -3.13 -9.95
C SER A 520 -9.73 -1.71 -9.88
N LYS A 521 -9.28 -1.15 -11.01
CA LYS A 521 -8.75 0.22 -11.10
C LYS A 521 -9.81 1.30 -11.03
N LEU A 522 -10.93 1.10 -11.71
CA LEU A 522 -12.15 1.80 -11.39
C LEU A 522 -12.45 1.42 -9.95
N THR A 523 -12.81 2.36 -9.08
CA THR A 523 -13.26 2.04 -7.72
C THR A 523 -12.16 1.88 -6.65
N HIS A 524 -10.90 2.14 -6.99
CA HIS A 524 -9.87 2.61 -6.07
C HIS A 524 -9.35 3.96 -6.54
N GLY A 525 -9.74 5.04 -5.89
CA GLY A 525 -9.01 6.30 -5.97
C GLY A 525 -7.77 6.23 -5.08
N LEU A 526 -6.81 5.35 -5.37
CA LEU A 526 -5.56 5.26 -4.62
C LEU A 526 -4.38 4.93 -5.51
N SER A 527 -3.56 5.93 -5.81
CA SER A 527 -2.11 5.70 -5.94
C SER A 527 -1.61 4.77 -4.82
N PRO A 528 -0.50 4.02 -5.03
CA PRO A 528 0.20 3.40 -3.90
C PRO A 528 0.33 4.43 -2.77
N PRO A 529 0.25 4.00 -1.50
CA PRO A 529 -0.04 4.90 -0.38
C PRO A 529 1.04 5.97 -0.20
N SER A 530 0.87 7.06 -0.95
CA SER A 530 1.49 8.34 -0.73
C SER A 530 0.66 9.05 0.32
N GLU A 531 1.24 9.22 1.50
CA GLU A 531 1.51 10.56 2.00
C GLU A 531 0.35 11.58 2.10
N THR A 532 -0.91 11.14 2.15
CA THR A 532 -2.04 12.03 2.42
C THR A 532 -3.07 11.32 3.28
N ASN A 533 -3.60 12.04 4.27
CA ASN A 533 -4.70 11.64 5.15
C ASN A 533 -6.04 11.53 4.38
N GLN A 534 -6.03 10.99 3.16
CA GLN A 534 -7.24 10.70 2.41
C GLN A 534 -7.74 9.33 2.86
N LEU A 535 -8.91 9.28 3.49
CA LEU A 535 -9.56 7.99 3.70
C LEU A 535 -9.83 7.36 2.34
N ILE A 536 -9.45 6.09 2.26
CA ILE A 536 -9.65 5.23 1.11
C ILE A 536 -11.16 5.11 0.88
N PRO A 537 -11.70 5.54 -0.27
CA PRO A 537 -13.09 5.31 -0.60
C PRO A 537 -13.36 3.79 -0.61
N PRO A 538 -14.50 3.31 -0.08
CA PRO A 538 -14.84 1.90 -0.16
C PRO A 538 -14.89 1.49 -1.64
N PRO A 539 -14.40 0.28 -2.00
CA PRO A 539 -14.52 -0.19 -3.36
C PRO A 539 -16.00 -0.27 -3.74
N VAL A 540 -16.33 0.19 -4.94
CA VAL A 540 -17.72 0.20 -5.43
C VAL A 540 -18.24 -1.23 -5.61
N PHE A 541 -17.36 -2.16 -5.98
CA PHE A 541 -17.64 -3.59 -6.02
C PHE A 541 -16.90 -4.29 -4.89
N SER A 542 -17.59 -5.15 -4.14
CA SER A 542 -16.99 -5.83 -2.98
C SER A 542 -15.93 -6.84 -3.38
N LEU A 543 -16.15 -7.52 -4.50
CA LEU A 543 -15.38 -8.67 -4.93
C LEU A 543 -15.49 -8.84 -6.45
N ILE A 544 -14.39 -9.16 -7.11
CA ILE A 544 -14.27 -9.44 -8.54
C ILE A 544 -13.61 -10.82 -8.68
N LEU A 545 -14.32 -11.75 -9.32
CA LEU A 545 -13.88 -13.13 -9.48
C LEU A 545 -13.62 -13.43 -10.97
N PRO A 546 -12.36 -13.56 -11.41
CA PRO A 546 -12.03 -14.03 -12.74
C PRO A 546 -12.32 -15.53 -12.91
N ILE A 547 -13.21 -15.81 -13.87
CA ILE A 547 -13.63 -17.14 -14.31
C ILE A 547 -12.96 -17.44 -15.65
N CYS A 548 -11.73 -17.92 -15.57
CA CYS A 548 -10.86 -18.18 -16.72
C CYS A 548 -9.99 -19.43 -16.55
N LEU A 549 -9.43 -19.91 -17.66
CA LEU A 549 -8.60 -21.11 -17.69
C LEU A 549 -7.14 -20.76 -17.97
N THR A 550 -6.22 -21.25 -17.14
CA THR A 550 -4.76 -21.11 -17.34
C THR A 550 -4.08 -22.48 -17.35
N GLY A 551 -2.91 -22.57 -17.98
CA GLY A 551 -2.04 -23.73 -17.88
C GLY A 551 -1.33 -23.79 -16.53
N ASP A 552 -0.83 -24.97 -16.16
CA ASP A 552 0.05 -25.17 -15.00
C ASP A 552 1.53 -24.89 -15.32
N ASP A 553 1.76 -23.91 -16.20
CA ASP A 553 3.09 -23.47 -16.62
C ASP A 553 3.50 -22.15 -15.94
N SER A 554 4.76 -21.76 -16.16
CA SER A 554 5.29 -20.50 -15.62
C SER A 554 4.54 -19.27 -16.13
N THR A 555 4.03 -19.31 -17.37
CA THR A 555 3.21 -18.26 -17.98
C THR A 555 1.87 -18.10 -17.26
N GLY A 556 1.21 -19.21 -16.92
CA GLY A 556 -0.05 -19.24 -16.17
C GLY A 556 0.13 -18.74 -14.76
N SER A 557 1.22 -19.16 -14.11
CA SER A 557 1.60 -18.65 -12.79
C SER A 557 1.84 -17.14 -12.83
N GLN A 558 2.62 -16.66 -13.81
CA GLN A 558 2.88 -15.24 -14.00
C GLN A 558 1.61 -14.44 -14.30
N LEU A 559 0.70 -14.96 -15.12
CA LEU A 559 -0.56 -14.30 -15.46
C LEU A 559 -1.47 -14.15 -14.23
N LEU A 560 -1.60 -15.22 -13.42
CA LEU A 560 -2.39 -15.21 -12.19
C LEU A 560 -1.75 -14.31 -11.13
N ASP A 561 -0.41 -14.33 -11.01
CA ASP A 561 0.33 -13.42 -10.13
C ASP A 561 0.20 -11.97 -10.58
N LEU A 562 0.17 -11.69 -11.89
CA LEU A 562 -0.11 -10.36 -12.42
C LEU A 562 -1.56 -9.94 -12.21
N LEU A 563 -2.53 -10.86 -12.15
CA LEU A 563 -3.91 -10.56 -11.76
C LEU A 563 -4.01 -10.26 -10.27
N ASP A 564 -3.29 -11.00 -9.42
CA ASP A 564 -3.17 -10.73 -7.98
C ASP A 564 -2.36 -9.44 -7.70
N TYR A 565 -1.38 -9.10 -8.54
CA TYR A 565 -0.55 -7.89 -8.41
C TYR A 565 -1.21 -6.64 -9.01
N ALA A 566 -1.89 -6.77 -10.16
CA ALA A 566 -2.82 -5.76 -10.65
C ALA A 566 -3.98 -5.53 -9.65
N ALA A 567 -4.19 -6.48 -8.73
CA ALA A 567 -4.99 -6.36 -7.53
C ALA A 567 -4.20 -5.86 -6.30
N SER A 568 -3.46 -4.75 -6.47
CA SER A 568 -3.26 -3.78 -5.37
C SER A 568 -4.58 -3.29 -4.73
N CYS A 569 -5.71 -3.65 -5.36
CA CYS A 569 -7.09 -3.50 -4.97
C CYS A 569 -7.56 -4.71 -4.14
N ARG A 570 -8.04 -4.49 -2.92
CA ARG A 570 -8.41 -5.53 -1.92
C ARG A 570 -9.62 -6.40 -2.31
N ASN A 571 -10.09 -6.33 -3.54
CA ASN A 571 -11.38 -6.87 -4.00
C ASN A 571 -11.28 -7.81 -5.22
N VAL A 572 -10.11 -8.30 -5.62
CA VAL A 572 -9.98 -9.36 -6.65
C VAL A 572 -9.57 -10.67 -5.98
N ASP A 573 -10.18 -11.79 -6.37
CA ASP A 573 -9.84 -13.12 -5.85
C ASP A 573 -9.69 -14.13 -7.00
N THR A 574 -8.45 -14.58 -7.24
CA THR A 574 -8.08 -15.52 -8.31
C THR A 574 -8.16 -17.00 -7.90
N SER A 575 -8.62 -17.33 -6.70
CA SER A 575 -8.67 -18.70 -6.17
C SER A 575 -9.34 -19.69 -7.12
N ILE A 576 -10.49 -19.32 -7.68
CA ILE A 576 -11.24 -20.17 -8.62
C ILE A 576 -10.46 -20.42 -9.91
N ALA A 577 -9.74 -19.41 -10.43
CA ALA A 577 -8.90 -19.57 -11.60
C ALA A 577 -7.70 -20.49 -11.30
N ARG A 578 -7.05 -20.31 -10.14
CA ARG A 578 -5.94 -21.16 -9.66
C ARG A 578 -6.34 -22.62 -9.52
N ASP A 579 -7.52 -22.89 -8.95
CA ASP A 579 -8.07 -24.23 -8.75
C ASP A 579 -8.47 -24.95 -10.05
N ASN A 580 -8.58 -24.23 -11.16
CA ASN A 580 -8.93 -24.79 -12.46
C ASN A 580 -7.77 -24.71 -13.47
N THR A 581 -6.52 -24.63 -12.99
CA THR A 581 -5.33 -24.78 -13.82
C THR A 581 -5.31 -26.13 -14.54
N VAL A 582 -5.03 -26.12 -15.85
CA VAL A 582 -4.99 -27.33 -16.69
C VAL A 582 -3.61 -27.96 -16.60
N LYS A 583 -3.56 -29.19 -16.09
CA LYS A 583 -2.30 -29.94 -15.96
C LYS A 583 -1.71 -30.31 -17.31
N GLY A 584 -0.46 -29.93 -17.57
CA GLY A 584 0.20 -30.06 -18.85
C GLY A 584 -0.33 -29.11 -19.94
N GLY A 585 -1.23 -28.19 -19.59
CA GLY A 585 -1.79 -27.20 -20.50
C GLY A 585 -0.86 -26.01 -20.66
N VAL A 586 -0.77 -25.45 -21.87
CA VAL A 586 0.04 -24.25 -22.16
C VAL A 586 -0.82 -23.01 -22.03
N THR A 587 -0.44 -22.08 -21.16
CA THR A 587 -1.14 -20.80 -21.01
C THR A 587 -1.03 -19.99 -22.29
N SER A 588 -2.15 -19.39 -22.70
CA SER A 588 -2.23 -18.55 -23.88
C SER A 588 -1.33 -17.31 -23.75
N THR A 589 -0.74 -16.90 -24.87
CA THR A 589 0.14 -15.72 -24.92
C THR A 589 -0.23 -14.85 -26.09
N ALA A 590 0.02 -13.54 -25.99
CA ALA A 590 -0.07 -12.65 -27.13
C ALA A 590 1.17 -11.75 -27.22
N ILE A 591 1.63 -11.46 -28.42
CA ILE A 591 2.61 -10.39 -28.67
C ILE A 591 1.87 -9.20 -29.25
N LEU A 592 1.98 -8.07 -28.56
CA LEU A 592 1.26 -6.84 -28.86
C LEU A 592 2.24 -5.70 -29.22
N PRO A 593 2.61 -5.52 -30.49
CA PRO A 593 3.33 -4.32 -30.89
C PRO A 593 2.44 -3.09 -30.75
N ILE A 594 2.93 -2.09 -30.01
CA ILE A 594 2.31 -0.78 -29.87
C ILE A 594 3.15 0.22 -30.66
N TYR A 595 2.58 0.71 -31.76
CA TYR A 595 3.24 1.64 -32.67
C TYR A 595 3.18 3.08 -32.14
N GLU A 596 4.11 3.94 -32.58
CA GLU A 596 4.19 5.34 -32.12
C GLU A 596 2.95 6.17 -32.47
N ASP A 597 2.22 5.77 -33.51
CA ASP A 597 0.97 6.37 -33.96
C ASP A 597 -0.28 5.81 -33.23
N GLY A 598 -0.10 4.98 -32.20
CA GLY A 598 -1.19 4.39 -31.43
C GLY A 598 -1.88 3.20 -32.10
N ARG A 599 -1.45 2.78 -33.30
CA ARG A 599 -1.88 1.48 -33.86
C ARG A 599 -1.35 0.34 -33.01
N ARG A 600 -2.04 -0.81 -33.09
CA ARG A 600 -1.70 -2.01 -32.34
C ARG A 600 -1.79 -3.23 -33.24
N GLY A 601 -0.78 -4.08 -33.19
CA GLY A 601 -0.87 -5.45 -33.71
C GLY A 601 -1.21 -6.44 -32.60
N CYS A 602 -1.64 -7.64 -32.98
CA CYS A 602 -1.87 -8.73 -32.05
C CYS A 602 -1.51 -10.07 -32.69
N PHE A 603 -0.52 -10.76 -32.13
CA PHE A 603 -0.17 -12.12 -32.48
C PHE A 603 -0.55 -13.03 -31.31
N PHE A 604 -1.66 -13.73 -31.43
CA PHE A 604 -2.27 -14.50 -30.34
C PHE A 604 -2.06 -16.01 -30.50
N ALA A 605 -1.54 -16.66 -29.46
CA ALA A 605 -1.46 -18.10 -29.33
C ALA A 605 -2.54 -18.59 -28.35
N LYS A 606 -3.47 -19.42 -28.84
CA LYS A 606 -4.70 -19.77 -28.11
C LYS A 606 -4.49 -20.61 -26.86
N GLY A 607 -3.49 -21.48 -26.78
CA GLY A 607 -3.21 -22.28 -25.57
C GLY A 607 -4.45 -22.97 -24.98
N VAL A 608 -4.54 -23.05 -23.66
CA VAL A 608 -5.68 -23.67 -22.93
C VAL A 608 -7.05 -23.04 -23.21
N ASN A 609 -7.13 -21.82 -23.77
CA ASN A 609 -8.42 -21.25 -24.18
C ASN A 609 -9.13 -22.09 -25.26
N GLU A 610 -8.40 -22.93 -26.02
CA GLU A 610 -9.01 -23.88 -26.96
C GLU A 610 -9.82 -24.98 -26.26
N GLU A 611 -9.45 -25.31 -25.01
CA GLU A 611 -10.06 -26.37 -24.21
C GLU A 611 -11.11 -25.84 -23.23
N PHE A 612 -11.22 -24.52 -23.09
CA PHE A 612 -12.13 -23.89 -22.13
C PHE A 612 -13.58 -24.08 -22.57
N ASN A 613 -14.27 -25.04 -21.94
CA ASN A 613 -15.59 -25.51 -22.35
C ASN A 613 -16.68 -25.25 -21.29
N TYR A 614 -17.93 -25.52 -21.68
CA TYR A 614 -19.11 -25.29 -20.84
C TYR A 614 -19.05 -26.01 -19.47
N GLN A 615 -18.56 -27.25 -19.39
CA GLN A 615 -18.52 -27.97 -18.10
C GLN A 615 -17.54 -27.32 -17.13
N THR A 616 -16.39 -26.88 -17.63
CA THR A 616 -15.38 -26.18 -16.85
C THR A 616 -15.93 -24.86 -16.31
N ILE A 617 -16.46 -23.98 -17.18
CA ILE A 617 -17.02 -22.71 -16.72
C ILE A 617 -18.23 -22.91 -15.78
N LYS A 618 -19.08 -23.91 -16.02
CA LYS A 618 -20.20 -24.24 -15.13
C LYS A 618 -19.71 -24.61 -13.73
N LYS A 619 -18.66 -25.44 -13.62
CA LYS A 619 -18.05 -25.80 -12.34
C LYS A 619 -17.51 -24.56 -11.61
N MET A 620 -16.81 -23.68 -12.34
CA MET A 620 -16.26 -22.45 -11.79
C MET A 620 -17.35 -21.49 -11.31
N LEU A 621 -18.44 -21.32 -12.08
CA LEU A 621 -19.59 -20.50 -11.70
C LEU A 621 -20.28 -21.03 -10.43
N SER A 622 -20.43 -22.35 -10.32
CA SER A 622 -20.97 -22.97 -9.09
C SER A 622 -20.07 -22.77 -7.88
N ALA A 623 -18.74 -22.84 -8.06
CA ALA A 623 -17.77 -22.52 -7.01
C ALA A 623 -17.84 -21.04 -6.58
N ALA A 624 -17.99 -20.12 -7.54
CA ALA A 624 -18.16 -18.69 -7.28
C ALA A 624 -19.43 -18.41 -6.46
N SER A 625 -20.55 -19.07 -6.80
CA SER A 625 -21.80 -18.96 -6.04
C SER A 625 -21.69 -19.51 -4.61
N SER A 626 -20.78 -20.46 -4.36
CA SER A 626 -20.63 -21.12 -3.05
C SER A 626 -19.63 -20.38 -2.14
N SER A 627 -18.67 -19.68 -2.74
CA SER A 627 -17.62 -18.92 -2.03
C SER A 627 -17.99 -17.46 -1.76
N SER A 628 -18.88 -16.87 -2.57
CA SER A 628 -19.28 -15.47 -2.42
C SER A 628 -20.29 -15.28 -1.27
N SER A 629 -19.91 -14.50 -0.26
CA SER A 629 -20.82 -14.05 0.81
C SER A 629 -21.79 -12.96 0.35
N ASN A 630 -21.47 -12.27 -0.75
CA ASN A 630 -22.28 -11.20 -1.36
C ASN A 630 -23.07 -11.70 -2.57
N PRO A 631 -24.22 -11.08 -2.90
CA PRO A 631 -24.96 -11.41 -4.10
C PRO A 631 -24.14 -11.13 -5.37
N ILE A 632 -24.24 -12.02 -6.35
CA ILE A 632 -23.61 -11.81 -7.65
C ILE A 632 -24.47 -10.80 -8.44
N GLY A 633 -23.87 -9.65 -8.76
CA GLY A 633 -24.56 -8.52 -9.40
C GLY A 633 -24.31 -8.40 -10.90
N ALA A 634 -23.21 -8.95 -11.42
CA ALA A 634 -22.97 -8.97 -12.85
C ALA A 634 -22.13 -10.16 -13.30
N PHE A 635 -22.34 -10.57 -14.55
CA PHE A 635 -21.52 -11.54 -15.26
C PHE A 635 -21.07 -10.92 -16.59
N VAL A 636 -19.77 -10.66 -16.70
CA VAL A 636 -19.15 -10.11 -17.91
C VAL A 636 -18.43 -11.24 -18.62
N PHE A 637 -18.84 -11.58 -19.83
CA PHE A 637 -18.16 -12.55 -20.67
C PHE A 637 -17.50 -11.84 -21.85
N GLY A 638 -16.36 -12.31 -22.33
CA GLY A 638 -15.73 -11.69 -23.50
C GLY A 638 -15.04 -12.65 -24.45
N TYR A 639 -14.91 -12.17 -25.69
CA TYR A 639 -14.20 -12.77 -26.81
C TYR A 639 -14.69 -14.18 -27.19
N PRO A 640 -16.02 -14.42 -27.32
CA PRO A 640 -16.57 -15.74 -27.63
C PRO A 640 -16.05 -16.32 -28.97
N HIS A 641 -15.76 -15.46 -29.94
CA HIS A 641 -15.23 -15.86 -31.25
C HIS A 641 -13.84 -16.52 -31.16
N LEU A 642 -13.09 -16.24 -30.10
CA LEU A 642 -11.77 -16.82 -29.84
C LEU A 642 -11.82 -18.04 -28.90
N LEU A 643 -13.01 -18.40 -28.40
CA LEU A 643 -13.25 -19.51 -27.45
C LEU A 643 -14.14 -20.58 -28.08
N PRO A 644 -13.59 -21.49 -28.92
CA PRO A 644 -14.39 -22.38 -29.78
C PRO A 644 -15.35 -23.30 -29.01
N GLN A 645 -15.02 -23.69 -27.78
CA GLN A 645 -15.84 -24.57 -26.95
C GLN A 645 -16.96 -23.84 -26.19
N LEU A 646 -17.00 -22.50 -26.23
CA LEU A 646 -17.97 -21.63 -25.56
C LEU A 646 -18.77 -20.78 -26.54
N GLN A 647 -19.07 -21.31 -27.71
CA GLN A 647 -19.88 -20.65 -28.73
C GLN A 647 -21.31 -21.20 -28.80
N SER A 648 -22.22 -20.43 -29.39
CA SER A 648 -23.56 -20.85 -29.77
C SER A 648 -24.36 -21.44 -28.59
N SER A 649 -24.79 -22.71 -28.66
CA SER A 649 -25.54 -23.35 -27.58
C SER A 649 -24.78 -23.41 -26.23
N ASN A 650 -23.46 -23.54 -26.26
CA ASN A 650 -22.65 -23.55 -25.04
C ASN A 650 -22.57 -22.15 -24.42
N LEU A 651 -22.47 -21.11 -25.24
CA LEU A 651 -22.54 -19.72 -24.77
C LEU A 651 -23.90 -19.45 -24.09
N SER A 652 -25.00 -19.84 -24.74
CA SER A 652 -26.34 -19.70 -24.19
C SER A 652 -26.50 -20.42 -22.85
N LYS A 653 -26.00 -21.66 -22.73
CA LYS A 653 -25.99 -22.41 -21.46
C LYS A 653 -25.17 -21.71 -20.38
N THR A 654 -24.01 -21.14 -20.73
CA THR A 654 -23.18 -20.36 -19.80
C THR A 654 -23.93 -19.16 -19.25
N PHE A 655 -24.57 -18.36 -20.12
CA PHE A 655 -25.37 -17.20 -19.70
C PHE A 655 -26.60 -17.61 -18.87
N HIS A 656 -27.26 -18.71 -19.23
CA HIS A 656 -28.35 -19.26 -18.42
C HIS A 656 -27.89 -19.67 -17.01
N HIS A 657 -26.77 -20.39 -16.91
CA HIS A 657 -26.23 -20.82 -15.62
C HIS A 657 -25.77 -19.62 -14.79
N ALA A 658 -25.10 -18.65 -15.40
CA ALA A 658 -24.74 -17.39 -14.76
C ALA A 658 -25.97 -16.67 -14.21
N LYS A 659 -27.02 -16.46 -15.04
CA LYS A 659 -28.28 -15.84 -14.57
C LYS A 659 -28.94 -16.61 -13.41
N SER A 660 -28.80 -17.94 -13.37
CA SER A 660 -29.41 -18.76 -12.30
C SER A 660 -28.77 -18.60 -10.93
N ILE A 661 -27.49 -18.18 -10.87
CA ILE A 661 -26.75 -17.95 -9.61
C ILE A 661 -26.68 -16.46 -9.24
N MET A 662 -27.15 -15.58 -10.13
CA MET A 662 -27.15 -14.15 -9.92
C MET A 662 -28.33 -13.69 -9.07
N SER A 663 -28.16 -12.52 -8.45
CA SER A 663 -29.28 -11.82 -7.80
C SER A 663 -30.38 -11.49 -8.81
N LEU A 664 -31.61 -11.26 -8.32
CA LEU A 664 -32.75 -10.93 -9.17
C LEU A 664 -32.49 -9.74 -10.12
N ASN A 665 -31.64 -8.79 -9.69
CA ASN A 665 -31.27 -7.59 -10.44
C ASN A 665 -29.89 -7.72 -11.13
N GLY A 666 -29.38 -8.94 -11.31
CA GLY A 666 -28.09 -9.16 -11.92
C GLY A 666 -28.09 -8.82 -13.42
N ILE A 667 -26.96 -8.29 -13.92
CA ILE A 667 -26.81 -7.83 -15.31
C ILE A 667 -25.76 -8.68 -16.04
N THR A 668 -26.08 -9.10 -17.25
CA THR A 668 -25.17 -9.87 -18.11
C THR A 668 -24.62 -9.04 -19.25
N LEU A 669 -23.31 -9.11 -19.44
CA LEU A 669 -22.59 -8.31 -20.42
C LEU A 669 -21.75 -9.19 -21.32
N LEU A 670 -21.64 -8.81 -22.58
CA LEU A 670 -20.79 -9.47 -23.56
C LEU A 670 -19.89 -8.46 -24.26
N ASP A 671 -18.58 -8.67 -24.18
CA ASP A 671 -17.59 -7.97 -25.02
C ASP A 671 -17.24 -8.80 -26.25
N LEU A 672 -17.41 -8.22 -27.44
CA LEU A 672 -17.01 -8.85 -28.69
C LEU A 672 -15.57 -8.47 -29.07
N ASN A 673 -14.84 -9.47 -29.56
CA ASN A 673 -13.57 -9.30 -30.26
C ASN A 673 -13.31 -10.55 -31.10
N GLY A 674 -12.49 -10.42 -32.15
CA GLY A 674 -12.10 -11.52 -33.03
C GLY A 674 -13.18 -11.98 -34.01
N VAL A 675 -14.14 -11.13 -34.35
CA VAL A 675 -15.14 -11.42 -35.40
C VAL A 675 -14.40 -11.63 -36.72
N ALA A 676 -14.55 -12.80 -37.33
CA ALA A 676 -13.89 -13.11 -38.60
C ALA A 676 -14.60 -12.41 -39.76
N SER A 677 -13.84 -12.06 -40.81
CA SER A 677 -14.44 -11.61 -42.07
C SER A 677 -15.41 -12.66 -42.61
N PRO A 678 -16.61 -12.28 -43.06
CA PRO A 678 -17.55 -13.21 -43.66
C PRO A 678 -16.88 -13.94 -44.82
N SER A 679 -16.66 -15.24 -44.69
CA SER A 679 -16.37 -16.05 -45.87
C SER A 679 -17.60 -15.96 -46.80
N LEU A 680 -17.37 -15.88 -48.12
CA LEU A 680 -18.38 -15.62 -49.17
C LEU A 680 -19.64 -16.53 -49.14
N LYS A 681 -19.73 -17.49 -48.22
CA LYS A 681 -20.77 -18.52 -48.11
C LYS A 681 -21.97 -18.15 -47.22
N SER A 682 -21.97 -17.03 -46.48
CA SER A 682 -23.01 -16.75 -45.46
C SER A 682 -24.11 -15.74 -45.85
N LEU A 683 -24.23 -15.34 -47.12
CA LEU A 683 -25.24 -14.36 -47.55
C LEU A 683 -26.68 -14.91 -47.63
N THR A 684 -26.90 -16.20 -47.30
CA THR A 684 -28.22 -16.86 -47.33
C THR A 684 -28.81 -17.14 -45.94
N SER A 685 -28.11 -16.73 -44.88
CA SER A 685 -28.46 -17.03 -43.49
C SER A 685 -29.29 -15.89 -42.89
N THR A 686 -30.43 -16.21 -42.27
CA THR A 686 -31.20 -15.27 -41.42
C THR A 686 -30.59 -15.06 -40.04
N SER A 687 -29.52 -15.81 -39.72
CA SER A 687 -28.74 -15.70 -38.47
C SER A 687 -27.82 -14.48 -38.56
N ILE A 688 -27.86 -13.62 -37.54
CA ILE A 688 -26.97 -12.45 -37.42
C ILE A 688 -25.56 -12.93 -37.12
N ASP A 689 -25.43 -13.88 -36.20
CA ASP A 689 -24.17 -14.54 -35.91
C ASP A 689 -24.42 -15.91 -35.25
N PRO A 690 -24.05 -17.03 -35.89
CA PRO A 690 -24.28 -18.37 -35.33
C PRO A 690 -23.55 -18.60 -34.00
N ILE A 691 -22.51 -17.82 -33.70
CA ILE A 691 -21.77 -17.89 -32.42
C ILE A 691 -22.59 -17.27 -31.29
N LEU A 692 -23.35 -16.21 -31.55
CA LEU A 692 -24.10 -15.47 -30.52
C LEU A 692 -25.60 -15.70 -30.52
N ASP A 693 -26.19 -16.09 -31.65
CA ASP A 693 -27.63 -16.19 -31.88
C ASP A 693 -28.41 -16.82 -30.71
N PRO A 694 -28.00 -17.99 -30.17
CA PRO A 694 -28.73 -18.63 -29.06
C PRO A 694 -28.64 -17.87 -27.73
N ALA A 695 -27.72 -16.92 -27.60
CA ALA A 695 -27.45 -16.15 -26.39
C ALA A 695 -27.95 -14.70 -26.47
N PHE A 696 -28.28 -14.14 -27.64
CA PHE A 696 -28.63 -12.71 -27.78
C PHE A 696 -29.70 -12.21 -26.81
N HIS A 697 -30.77 -12.97 -26.64
CA HIS A 697 -31.87 -12.62 -25.72
C HIS A 697 -31.47 -12.66 -24.24
N LEU A 698 -30.37 -13.35 -23.91
CA LEU A 698 -29.84 -13.43 -22.56
C LEU A 698 -28.89 -12.27 -22.26
N ILE A 699 -28.31 -11.63 -23.27
CA ILE A 699 -27.35 -10.53 -23.12
C ILE A 699 -28.12 -9.24 -22.83
N ASP A 700 -27.73 -8.57 -21.74
CA ASP A 700 -28.30 -7.29 -21.37
C ASP A 700 -27.51 -6.14 -22.02
N ILE A 701 -26.18 -6.19 -21.98
CA ILE A 701 -25.31 -5.20 -22.62
C ILE A 701 -24.35 -5.92 -23.59
N LEU A 702 -24.41 -5.57 -24.87
CA LEU A 702 -23.46 -6.02 -25.88
C LEU A 702 -22.54 -4.88 -26.26
N HIS A 703 -21.24 -5.06 -26.10
CA HIS A 703 -20.22 -4.15 -26.62
C HIS A 703 -19.52 -4.75 -27.85
N LEU A 704 -19.24 -3.88 -28.81
CA LEU A 704 -18.42 -4.14 -30.00
C LEU A 704 -17.83 -2.85 -30.54
N ASN A 705 -16.75 -2.90 -31.29
CA ASN A 705 -16.23 -1.74 -32.03
C ASN A 705 -16.86 -1.60 -33.43
N GLU A 706 -16.60 -0.47 -34.09
CA GLU A 706 -17.17 -0.17 -35.42
C GLU A 706 -16.71 -1.19 -36.49
N ASP A 707 -15.52 -1.75 -36.36
CA ASP A 707 -15.04 -2.79 -37.28
C ASP A 707 -15.82 -4.09 -37.08
N GLU A 708 -15.98 -4.53 -35.83
CA GLU A 708 -16.73 -5.73 -35.46
C GLU A 708 -18.20 -5.66 -35.86
N ILE A 709 -18.88 -4.53 -35.66
CA ILE A 709 -20.29 -4.41 -36.08
C ILE A 709 -20.43 -4.46 -37.60
N ASN A 710 -19.41 -3.98 -38.32
CA ASN A 710 -19.39 -4.04 -39.77
C ASN A 710 -19.10 -5.45 -40.29
N LEU A 711 -18.30 -6.24 -39.56
CA LEU A 711 -18.05 -7.64 -39.86
C LEU A 711 -19.23 -8.55 -39.49
N LEU A 712 -19.87 -8.29 -38.35
CA LEU A 712 -21.04 -9.04 -37.86
C LEU A 712 -22.26 -8.83 -38.75
N LEU A 713 -22.49 -7.59 -39.20
CA LEU A 713 -23.58 -7.23 -40.10
C LEU A 713 -23.00 -6.65 -41.40
N PRO A 714 -22.59 -7.51 -42.35
CA PRO A 714 -22.01 -7.08 -43.61
C PRO A 714 -23.02 -6.27 -44.43
N GLY A 715 -22.55 -5.19 -45.05
CA GLY A 715 -23.38 -4.25 -45.80
C GLY A 715 -22.65 -2.94 -46.05
N PRO A 716 -23.24 -2.00 -46.82
CA PRO A 716 -22.61 -0.72 -47.14
C PRO A 716 -22.23 0.04 -45.85
N VAL A 717 -20.98 0.47 -45.79
CA VAL A 717 -20.40 1.26 -44.70
C VAL A 717 -20.44 2.73 -45.13
N TYR A 718 -21.15 3.55 -44.36
CA TYR A 718 -21.30 4.99 -44.58
C TYR A 718 -21.50 5.67 -43.22
N GLU A 719 -21.35 6.99 -43.15
CA GLU A 719 -21.53 7.72 -41.90
C GLU A 719 -22.93 7.48 -41.31
N GLY A 720 -22.98 6.89 -40.11
CA GLY A 720 -24.22 6.51 -39.44
C GLY A 720 -24.69 5.07 -39.68
N SER A 721 -24.02 4.27 -40.52
CA SER A 721 -24.41 2.87 -40.76
C SER A 721 -24.39 2.01 -39.48
N TYR A 722 -23.51 2.33 -38.53
CA TYR A 722 -23.46 1.71 -37.20
C TYR A 722 -24.77 1.84 -36.42
N LYS A 723 -25.55 2.92 -36.62
CA LYS A 723 -26.85 3.11 -35.95
C LYS A 723 -27.87 2.08 -36.43
N VAL A 724 -27.96 1.89 -37.74
CA VAL A 724 -28.87 0.92 -38.37
C VAL A 724 -28.51 -0.50 -37.94
N LYS A 725 -27.22 -0.82 -37.92
CA LYS A 725 -26.71 -2.12 -37.51
C LYS A 725 -26.98 -2.38 -36.01
N ALA A 726 -26.74 -1.40 -35.14
CA ALA A 726 -27.09 -1.51 -33.72
C ALA A 726 -28.60 -1.72 -33.52
N SER A 727 -29.45 -1.01 -34.27
CA SER A 727 -30.90 -1.24 -34.25
C SER A 727 -31.29 -2.66 -34.72
N ALA A 728 -30.56 -3.28 -35.64
CA ALA A 728 -30.80 -4.66 -36.03
C ALA A 728 -30.47 -5.65 -34.90
N ILE A 729 -29.38 -5.42 -34.17
CA ILE A 729 -29.00 -6.23 -33.00
C ILE A 729 -30.03 -6.10 -31.86
N LEU A 730 -30.58 -4.90 -31.62
CA LEU A 730 -31.66 -4.73 -30.65
C LEU A 730 -32.89 -5.58 -31.00
N LYS A 731 -33.21 -5.75 -32.29
CA LYS A 731 -34.36 -6.56 -32.74
C LYS A 731 -34.22 -8.05 -32.42
N VAL A 732 -32.99 -8.57 -32.30
CA VAL A 732 -32.75 -9.98 -31.92
C VAL A 732 -32.73 -10.22 -30.41
N GLY A 733 -32.97 -9.18 -29.62
CA GLY A 733 -33.29 -9.32 -28.20
C GLY A 733 -32.17 -8.91 -27.23
N VAL A 734 -31.15 -8.20 -27.68
CA VAL A 734 -30.19 -7.53 -26.77
C VAL A 734 -30.87 -6.30 -26.16
N ALA A 735 -30.62 -6.00 -24.88
CA ALA A 735 -31.23 -4.82 -24.23
C ALA A 735 -30.50 -3.51 -24.56
N ILE A 736 -29.16 -3.51 -24.55
CA ILE A 736 -28.33 -2.33 -24.85
C ILE A 736 -27.20 -2.76 -25.80
N VAL A 737 -26.98 -1.99 -26.86
CA VAL A 737 -25.87 -2.17 -27.81
C VAL A 737 -24.94 -0.96 -27.73
N CYS A 738 -23.68 -1.20 -27.40
CA CYS A 738 -22.64 -0.20 -27.29
C CYS A 738 -21.61 -0.38 -28.41
N VAL A 739 -21.38 0.66 -29.20
CA VAL A 739 -20.45 0.67 -30.33
C VAL A 739 -19.34 1.68 -30.09
N THR A 740 -18.09 1.24 -29.91
CA THR A 740 -16.92 2.13 -29.86
C THR A 740 -16.40 2.43 -31.26
N ARG A 741 -15.99 3.68 -31.50
CA ARG A 741 -15.75 4.23 -32.85
C ARG A 741 -14.41 4.98 -32.96
N GLY A 742 -13.36 4.45 -32.34
CA GLY A 742 -12.04 5.08 -32.36
C GLY A 742 -12.10 6.53 -31.83
N LYS A 743 -11.56 7.46 -32.62
CA LYS A 743 -11.58 8.91 -32.36
C LYS A 743 -12.98 9.55 -32.40
N GLU A 744 -13.97 8.90 -33.02
CA GLU A 744 -15.34 9.40 -33.13
C GLU A 744 -16.17 9.15 -31.86
N GLY A 745 -15.59 8.47 -30.86
CA GLY A 745 -16.18 8.20 -29.56
C GLY A 745 -17.01 6.93 -29.51
N SER A 746 -18.26 7.00 -29.07
CA SER A 746 -19.13 5.81 -28.96
C SER A 746 -20.59 6.10 -29.28
N TYR A 747 -21.32 5.06 -29.66
CA TYR A 747 -22.77 5.09 -29.85
C TYR A 747 -23.44 4.01 -29.02
N VAL A 748 -24.43 4.36 -28.23
CA VAL A 748 -25.20 3.41 -27.42
C VAL A 748 -26.67 3.50 -27.81
N ALA A 749 -27.31 2.35 -28.01
CA ALA A 749 -28.73 2.25 -28.31
C ALA A 749 -29.41 1.25 -27.38
N CYS A 750 -30.57 1.63 -26.85
CA CYS A 750 -31.35 0.85 -25.90
C CYS A 750 -32.63 0.32 -26.54
N ASN A 751 -33.00 -0.89 -26.16
CA ASN A 751 -34.24 -1.54 -26.57
C ASN A 751 -35.46 -0.96 -25.83
N ASN A 752 -36.65 -1.37 -26.26
CA ASN A 752 -37.92 -0.93 -25.69
C ASN A 752 -38.21 -1.51 -24.30
N GLU A 753 -39.27 -0.99 -23.67
CA GLU A 753 -39.64 -1.29 -22.28
C GLU A 753 -39.91 -2.79 -22.08
N LYS A 754 -40.46 -3.46 -23.11
CA LYS A 754 -40.75 -4.90 -23.05
C LYS A 754 -39.48 -5.74 -22.91
N ARG A 755 -38.37 -5.34 -23.54
CA ARG A 755 -37.10 -6.02 -23.35
C ARG A 755 -36.46 -5.64 -22.02
N PHE A 756 -36.52 -4.37 -21.62
CA PHE A 756 -35.99 -3.89 -20.34
C PHE A 756 -36.68 -4.56 -19.14
N ALA A 757 -37.98 -4.86 -19.22
CA ALA A 757 -38.71 -5.60 -18.19
C ALA A 757 -38.16 -7.01 -17.90
N LYS A 758 -37.37 -7.60 -18.81
CA LYS A 758 -36.68 -8.88 -18.60
C LYS A 758 -35.30 -8.72 -17.92
N SER A 759 -34.86 -7.49 -17.69
CA SER A 759 -33.55 -7.15 -17.10
C SER A 759 -33.73 -6.07 -16.03
N PRO A 760 -34.31 -6.42 -14.87
CA PRO A 760 -34.65 -5.45 -13.82
C PRO A 760 -33.43 -4.75 -13.20
N GLY A 761 -32.21 -5.22 -13.47
CA GLY A 761 -30.97 -4.53 -13.11
C GLY A 761 -30.64 -3.31 -13.97
N LEU A 762 -31.21 -3.19 -15.18
CA LEU A 762 -30.98 -2.05 -16.06
C LEU A 762 -31.84 -0.84 -15.65
N PRO A 763 -31.32 0.40 -15.77
CA PRO A 763 -32.10 1.62 -15.57
C PRO A 763 -33.32 1.67 -16.52
N PRO A 764 -34.57 1.60 -16.02
CA PRO A 764 -35.77 1.61 -16.87
C PRO A 764 -35.87 2.89 -17.70
N SER A 765 -35.36 4.00 -17.14
CA SER A 765 -35.28 5.32 -17.78
C SER A 765 -34.49 5.34 -19.09
N TRP A 766 -33.63 4.35 -19.34
CA TRP A 766 -32.84 4.28 -20.57
C TRP A 766 -33.61 3.65 -21.73
N SER A 767 -34.77 3.05 -21.47
CA SER A 767 -35.50 2.30 -22.48
C SER A 767 -35.88 3.16 -23.68
N GLY A 768 -35.61 2.65 -24.88
CA GLY A 768 -35.91 3.31 -26.16
C GLY A 768 -35.01 4.51 -26.49
N LEU A 769 -34.03 4.84 -25.65
CA LEU A 769 -33.08 5.93 -25.90
C LEU A 769 -31.91 5.47 -26.77
N ALA A 770 -31.27 6.43 -27.43
CA ALA A 770 -29.98 6.23 -28.07
C ALA A 770 -29.14 7.50 -27.91
N HIS A 771 -27.84 7.35 -27.77
CA HIS A 771 -26.91 8.47 -27.57
C HIS A 771 -25.62 8.26 -28.36
N ALA A 772 -25.13 9.33 -28.97
CA ALA A 772 -23.82 9.36 -29.60
C ALA A 772 -22.93 10.30 -28.79
N GLN A 773 -21.82 9.77 -28.29
CA GLN A 773 -20.86 10.50 -27.50
C GLN A 773 -19.59 10.72 -28.31
N SER A 774 -19.21 11.98 -28.51
CA SER A 774 -17.89 12.35 -29.06
C SER A 774 -16.82 12.34 -27.96
N LEU A 775 -15.58 11.99 -28.31
CA LEU A 775 -14.45 12.08 -27.39
C LEU A 775 -14.08 13.55 -27.13
N THR A 776 -13.92 13.91 -25.86
CA THR A 776 -13.59 15.28 -25.41
C THR A 776 -12.28 15.34 -24.62
N THR A 777 -11.49 14.26 -24.63
CA THR A 777 -10.31 14.10 -23.78
C THR A 777 -9.11 14.96 -24.24
N PRO A 778 -8.21 15.34 -23.31
CA PRO A 778 -7.00 16.12 -23.60
C PRO A 778 -5.89 15.32 -24.31
N VAL A 779 -6.10 14.04 -24.61
CA VAL A 779 -5.15 13.22 -25.37
C VAL A 779 -5.19 13.66 -26.83
N PRO A 780 -4.06 13.90 -27.51
CA PRO A 780 -4.04 14.30 -28.91
C PRO A 780 -4.90 13.34 -29.76
N PRO A 781 -5.83 13.84 -30.61
CA PRO A 781 -6.74 13.00 -31.38
C PRO A 781 -6.04 11.93 -32.23
N GLU A 782 -4.82 12.22 -32.66
CA GLU A 782 -3.96 11.34 -33.47
C GLU A 782 -3.44 10.12 -32.70
N ARG A 783 -3.47 10.14 -31.36
CA ARG A 783 -3.00 9.04 -30.49
C ARG A 783 -4.15 8.22 -29.88
N CYS A 784 -5.42 8.56 -30.17
CA CYS A 784 -6.58 7.90 -29.59
C CYS A 784 -7.11 6.77 -30.48
N ASN A 785 -6.95 5.51 -30.04
CA ASN A 785 -7.42 4.30 -30.70
C ASN A 785 -8.27 3.45 -29.74
N SER A 786 -9.54 3.83 -29.57
CA SER A 786 -10.49 3.15 -28.68
C SER A 786 -10.99 1.80 -29.22
N ASN A 787 -10.73 1.45 -30.49
CA ASN A 787 -11.12 0.15 -31.07
C ASN A 787 -10.46 -1.02 -30.32
N GLY A 788 -9.30 -0.80 -29.67
CA GLY A 788 -8.61 -1.76 -28.82
C GLY A 788 -8.79 -1.55 -27.30
N ALA A 789 -9.84 -0.83 -26.87
CA ALA A 789 -10.13 -0.52 -25.47
C ALA A 789 -11.54 -0.94 -25.03
N GLY A 790 -12.13 -1.95 -25.69
CA GLY A 790 -13.49 -2.44 -25.43
C GLY A 790 -13.73 -2.87 -23.98
N ASP A 791 -12.82 -3.65 -23.40
CA ASP A 791 -12.90 -4.08 -21.99
C ASP A 791 -12.93 -2.89 -21.02
N ALA A 792 -12.23 -1.80 -21.34
CA ALA A 792 -12.20 -0.59 -20.52
C ALA A 792 -13.50 0.20 -20.65
N PHE A 793 -14.01 0.36 -21.88
CA PHE A 793 -15.33 0.94 -22.13
C PHE A 793 -16.43 0.18 -21.37
N LEU A 794 -16.46 -1.15 -21.54
CA LEU A 794 -17.48 -2.01 -20.94
C LEU A 794 -17.42 -1.98 -19.40
N SER A 795 -16.22 -1.94 -18.82
CA SER A 795 -16.02 -1.80 -17.37
C SER A 795 -16.57 -0.47 -16.84
N GLY A 796 -16.33 0.64 -17.55
CA GLY A 796 -16.90 1.95 -17.24
C GLY A 796 -18.42 1.98 -17.36
N PHE A 797 -18.94 1.41 -18.45
CA PHE A 797 -20.38 1.37 -18.72
C PHE A 797 -21.14 0.50 -17.71
N LEU A 798 -20.59 -0.66 -17.32
CA LEU A 798 -21.11 -1.50 -16.23
C LEU A 798 -21.20 -0.71 -14.93
N THR A 799 -20.11 -0.02 -14.57
CA THR A 799 -20.06 0.80 -13.35
C THR A 799 -21.17 1.86 -13.38
N ALA A 800 -21.29 2.62 -14.47
CA ALA A 800 -22.34 3.62 -14.62
C ALA A 800 -23.76 3.04 -14.53
N THR A 801 -23.98 1.85 -15.11
CA THR A 801 -25.29 1.16 -15.07
C THR A 801 -25.72 0.80 -13.64
N MET A 802 -24.76 0.46 -12.78
CA MET A 802 -25.02 0.02 -11.40
C MET A 802 -25.04 1.17 -10.38
N LEU A 803 -24.54 2.36 -10.72
CA LEU A 803 -24.52 3.52 -9.82
C LEU A 803 -25.94 4.05 -9.54
N ARG A 804 -26.18 4.44 -8.30
CA ARG A 804 -27.41 5.06 -7.80
C ARG A 804 -27.09 6.25 -6.92
N SER A 805 -27.84 7.34 -7.09
CA SER A 805 -27.71 8.57 -6.30
C SER A 805 -28.12 8.36 -4.84
N ARG A 806 -27.42 9.02 -3.91
CA ARG A 806 -27.74 9.06 -2.48
C ARG A 806 -28.70 10.18 -2.07
N VAL A 807 -29.15 11.01 -3.01
CA VAL A 807 -30.04 12.14 -2.70
C VAL A 807 -31.31 11.60 -2.01
N ARG A 808 -31.45 11.90 -0.71
CA ARG A 808 -32.70 11.70 0.02
C ARG A 808 -33.79 12.40 -0.79
N LYS A 809 -34.94 11.75 -0.96
CA LYS A 809 -36.22 12.43 -1.25
C LYS A 809 -36.50 13.41 -0.10
N THR A 810 -35.84 14.56 -0.11
CA THR A 810 -36.22 15.77 0.62
C THR A 810 -36.65 16.76 -0.44
N SER A 811 -37.79 16.48 -1.04
CA SER A 811 -38.60 17.54 -1.58
C SER A 811 -40.03 17.22 -1.17
N PRO A 812 -40.64 18.02 -0.28
CA PRO A 812 -42.07 18.24 -0.38
C PRO A 812 -42.33 18.74 -1.80
N GLU A 813 -43.45 18.33 -2.38
CA GLU A 813 -43.94 18.86 -3.64
C GLU A 813 -43.73 20.38 -3.70
N PRO A 814 -43.21 20.94 -4.81
CA PRO A 814 -43.10 22.38 -4.93
C PRO A 814 -44.49 22.97 -5.00
N GLN A 815 -44.96 23.50 -3.87
CA GLN A 815 -45.98 24.54 -3.87
C GLN A 815 -45.41 25.73 -4.64
N SER A 816 -46.12 26.07 -5.71
CA SER A 816 -45.95 27.27 -6.50
C SER A 816 -45.92 28.54 -5.63
N GLN A 817 -44.77 29.21 -5.52
CA GLN A 817 -44.75 30.63 -5.19
C GLN A 817 -43.70 31.38 -6.04
N ASN A 818 -44.24 32.23 -6.91
CA ASN A 818 -43.56 33.24 -7.71
C ASN A 818 -42.82 34.25 -6.82
N SER A 819 -41.51 34.09 -6.61
CA SER A 819 -40.66 35.22 -6.26
C SER A 819 -39.44 35.27 -7.17
N GLN A 820 -39.42 36.28 -8.05
CA GLN A 820 -38.25 36.60 -8.88
C GLN A 820 -37.21 37.27 -7.98
N THR A 821 -36.12 36.57 -7.68
CA THR A 821 -34.97 37.16 -7.00
C THR A 821 -34.00 37.72 -8.06
N PRO A 822 -33.18 38.74 -7.74
CA PRO A 822 -32.16 39.25 -8.67
C PRO A 822 -31.22 38.16 -9.19
N PHE A 823 -31.01 37.10 -8.40
CA PHE A 823 -30.24 35.92 -8.77
C PHE A 823 -30.96 35.04 -9.82
N SER A 824 -32.29 34.86 -9.74
CA SER A 824 -33.04 34.10 -10.75
C SER A 824 -33.13 34.84 -12.10
N LEU A 825 -33.01 36.17 -12.09
CA LEU A 825 -32.86 37.00 -13.29
C LEU A 825 -31.44 36.98 -13.86
N PHE A 826 -30.40 37.04 -13.00
CA PHE A 826 -29.00 36.88 -13.43
C PHE A 826 -28.75 35.51 -14.09
N ALA A 827 -29.27 34.43 -13.51
CA ALA A 827 -29.18 33.08 -14.08
C ALA A 827 -29.92 32.95 -15.43
N LYS A 828 -31.05 33.63 -15.61
CA LYS A 828 -31.76 33.70 -16.89
C LYS A 828 -31.02 34.51 -17.95
N SER A 829 -30.28 35.56 -17.57
CA SER A 829 -29.53 36.40 -18.53
C SER A 829 -28.44 35.63 -19.30
N ARG A 830 -27.86 34.58 -18.72
CA ARG A 830 -26.91 33.69 -19.40
C ARG A 830 -27.57 32.69 -20.37
N GLN A 831 -28.89 32.62 -20.38
CA GLN A 831 -29.70 31.82 -21.32
C GLN A 831 -30.54 32.70 -22.27
N ALA A 832 -30.44 34.02 -22.17
CA ALA A 832 -31.23 34.96 -22.96
C ALA A 832 -30.65 35.14 -24.36
N SER A 833 -31.51 35.10 -25.37
CA SER A 833 -31.15 35.17 -26.79
C SER A 833 -31.35 36.56 -27.41
N THR A 834 -31.81 37.56 -26.63
CA THR A 834 -32.09 38.92 -27.15
C THR A 834 -31.35 40.04 -26.39
N PRO A 835 -30.82 41.07 -27.08
CA PRO A 835 -30.06 42.17 -26.47
C PRO A 835 -30.86 43.03 -25.45
N THR A 836 -32.18 43.06 -25.56
CA THR A 836 -33.06 43.91 -24.74
C THR A 836 -33.20 43.38 -23.30
N GLU A 837 -33.25 42.07 -23.13
CA GLU A 837 -33.35 41.41 -21.81
C GLU A 837 -32.05 41.53 -21.00
N VAL A 838 -30.90 41.50 -21.68
CA VAL A 838 -29.57 41.71 -21.08
C VAL A 838 -29.44 43.13 -20.52
N LEU A 839 -30.03 44.13 -21.20
CA LEU A 839 -29.97 45.52 -20.78
C LEU A 839 -30.79 45.81 -19.52
N GLU A 840 -31.95 45.17 -19.35
CA GLU A 840 -32.75 45.30 -18.11
C GLU A 840 -32.09 44.62 -16.90
N CYS A 841 -31.48 43.45 -17.11
CA CYS A 841 -30.72 42.77 -16.06
C CYS A 841 -29.54 43.61 -15.56
N ASN A 842 -28.81 44.27 -16.46
CA ASN A 842 -27.69 45.13 -16.11
C ASN A 842 -28.12 46.40 -15.34
N LYS A 843 -29.30 46.96 -15.64
CA LYS A 843 -29.86 48.10 -14.91
C LYS A 843 -30.27 47.73 -13.48
N LEU A 844 -30.89 46.56 -13.30
CA LEU A 844 -31.23 46.02 -11.98
C LEU A 844 -29.98 45.73 -11.15
N TRP A 845 -28.94 45.15 -11.76
CA TRP A 845 -27.66 44.90 -11.08
C TRP A 845 -26.95 46.18 -10.62
N ALA A 846 -26.96 47.23 -11.44
CA ALA A 846 -26.37 48.53 -11.11
C ALA A 846 -27.12 49.27 -9.97
N SER A 847 -28.39 48.93 -9.74
CA SER A 847 -29.25 49.55 -8.72
C SER A 847 -29.10 48.99 -7.30
N LEU A 848 -28.43 47.84 -7.13
CA LEU A 848 -28.17 47.21 -5.83
C LEU A 848 -27.01 47.91 -5.11
N ASP A 849 -27.00 47.94 -3.78
CA ASP A 849 -25.88 48.52 -3.02
C ASP A 849 -24.61 47.62 -3.11
N GLU A 850 -23.45 48.20 -2.79
CA GLU A 850 -22.14 47.56 -2.98
C GLU A 850 -21.95 46.29 -2.12
N ILE A 851 -22.57 46.24 -0.93
CA ILE A 851 -22.48 45.10 -0.01
C ILE A 851 -23.31 43.94 -0.56
N THR A 852 -24.52 44.22 -1.03
CA THR A 852 -25.40 43.23 -1.66
C THR A 852 -24.78 42.68 -2.96
N ARG A 853 -24.16 43.54 -3.78
CA ARG A 853 -23.42 43.08 -4.98
C ARG A 853 -22.24 42.18 -4.62
N LYS A 854 -21.45 42.52 -3.60
CA LYS A 854 -20.33 41.68 -3.14
C LYS A 854 -20.80 40.32 -2.61
N SER A 855 -21.93 40.27 -1.89
CA SER A 855 -22.53 39.03 -1.42
C SER A 855 -23.01 38.13 -2.57
N TYR A 856 -23.66 38.70 -3.60
CA TYR A 856 -24.07 37.92 -4.77
C TYR A 856 -22.90 37.51 -5.66
N SER A 857 -21.84 38.34 -5.78
CA SER A 857 -20.63 37.96 -6.50
C SER A 857 -19.86 36.85 -5.79
N SER A 858 -19.82 36.82 -4.45
CA SER A 858 -19.22 35.69 -3.73
C SER A 858 -20.06 34.42 -3.84
N GLU A 859 -21.40 34.55 -3.83
CA GLU A 859 -22.31 33.41 -4.03
C GLU A 859 -22.30 32.89 -5.48
N ALA A 860 -22.16 33.77 -6.47
CA ALA A 860 -22.00 33.41 -7.88
C ALA A 860 -20.63 32.77 -8.15
N LEU A 861 -19.55 33.24 -7.51
CA LEU A 861 -18.22 32.58 -7.56
C LEU A 861 -18.22 31.22 -6.85
N ARG A 862 -19.03 31.08 -5.79
CA ARG A 862 -19.24 29.80 -5.11
C ARG A 862 -20.06 28.84 -5.97
N LEU A 863 -21.11 29.32 -6.63
CA LEU A 863 -21.92 28.53 -7.55
C LEU A 863 -21.21 28.25 -8.87
N GLU A 864 -20.31 29.12 -9.36
CA GLU A 864 -19.46 28.84 -10.51
C GLU A 864 -18.49 27.68 -10.22
N ARG A 865 -17.94 27.61 -9.00
CA ARG A 865 -17.13 26.47 -8.52
C ARG A 865 -17.92 25.16 -8.34
N ASP A 866 -19.22 25.24 -8.09
CA ASP A 866 -20.12 24.06 -8.02
C ASP A 866 -20.81 23.74 -9.37
N SER A 867 -20.72 24.63 -10.37
CA SER A 867 -21.48 24.52 -11.64
C SER A 867 -20.73 23.87 -12.80
N ASP A 868 -19.43 23.57 -12.65
CA ASP A 868 -18.65 22.85 -13.66
C ASP A 868 -18.96 21.34 -13.73
N ASN A 869 -19.77 20.82 -12.81
CA ASN A 869 -20.12 19.39 -12.74
C ASN A 869 -21.27 19.02 -13.69
N ASN A 870 -20.95 18.84 -14.97
CA ASN A 870 -21.93 18.49 -16.00
C ASN A 870 -22.61 17.12 -15.77
N LEU A 871 -21.96 16.17 -15.08
CA LEU A 871 -22.54 14.84 -14.84
C LEU A 871 -23.58 14.83 -13.70
N VAL A 872 -23.42 15.72 -12.70
CA VAL A 872 -24.34 15.82 -11.55
C VAL A 872 -25.72 16.35 -11.94
N ARG A 873 -25.83 17.10 -13.05
CA ARG A 873 -27.10 17.62 -13.57
C ARG A 873 -27.94 16.58 -14.34
N ALA A 874 -27.38 15.43 -14.69
CA ALA A 874 -27.98 14.46 -15.62
C ALA A 874 -28.68 13.27 -14.93
N LEU A 875 -29.16 13.45 -13.70
CA LEU A 875 -29.91 12.45 -12.94
C LEU A 875 -31.41 12.53 -13.23
N HIS A 876 -32.06 11.38 -13.44
CA HIS A 876 -33.53 11.31 -13.52
C HIS A 876 -34.19 11.34 -12.12
N SER A 877 -35.50 11.55 -12.07
CA SER A 877 -36.31 11.63 -10.83
C SER A 877 -36.20 10.41 -9.89
N GLU A 878 -35.67 9.30 -10.39
CA GLU A 878 -35.47 8.04 -9.65
C GLU A 878 -34.05 7.87 -9.09
N GLY A 879 -33.15 8.85 -9.29
CA GLY A 879 -31.77 8.80 -8.78
C GLY A 879 -30.83 7.92 -9.61
N GLU A 880 -31.20 7.60 -10.85
CA GLU A 880 -30.37 6.87 -11.83
C GLU A 880 -29.58 7.83 -12.73
N ILE A 881 -28.35 7.44 -13.09
CA ILE A 881 -27.53 8.16 -14.08
C ILE A 881 -28.22 8.10 -15.44
N SER A 882 -28.29 9.19 -16.21
CA SER A 882 -28.83 9.18 -17.58
C SER A 882 -27.94 8.39 -18.55
N LEU A 883 -28.52 7.95 -19.66
CA LEU A 883 -27.79 7.22 -20.70
C LEU A 883 -26.62 8.05 -21.26
N GLU A 884 -26.82 9.35 -21.47
CA GLU A 884 -25.78 10.27 -21.95
C GLU A 884 -24.57 10.32 -21.02
N ALA A 885 -24.80 10.48 -19.71
CA ALA A 885 -23.74 10.49 -18.71
C ALA A 885 -23.00 9.14 -18.62
N ALA A 886 -23.72 8.02 -18.72
CA ALA A 886 -23.13 6.69 -18.76
C ALA A 886 -22.23 6.50 -19.99
N CYS A 887 -22.67 6.98 -21.16
CA CYS A 887 -21.87 6.96 -22.39
C CYS A 887 -20.60 7.79 -22.23
N LYS A 888 -20.72 9.03 -21.75
CA LYS A 888 -19.59 9.94 -21.52
C LYS A 888 -18.56 9.30 -20.59
N PHE A 889 -19.00 8.80 -19.44
CA PHE A 889 -18.14 8.15 -18.46
C PHE A 889 -17.38 6.95 -19.05
N ALA A 890 -18.08 6.07 -19.78
CA ALA A 890 -17.46 4.91 -20.42
C ALA A 890 -16.45 5.29 -21.52
N SER A 891 -16.77 6.29 -22.35
CA SER A 891 -15.87 6.80 -23.40
C SER A 891 -14.58 7.39 -22.82
N GLU A 892 -14.66 8.11 -21.71
CA GLU A 892 -13.49 8.71 -21.06
C GLU A 892 -12.56 7.65 -20.46
N ILE A 893 -13.12 6.61 -19.84
CA ILE A 893 -12.34 5.48 -19.31
C ILE A 893 -11.62 4.75 -20.45
N ALA A 894 -12.32 4.50 -21.55
CA ALA A 894 -11.74 3.87 -22.73
C ALA A 894 -10.59 4.69 -23.32
N ALA A 895 -10.76 6.02 -23.42
CA ALA A 895 -9.74 6.92 -23.95
C ALA A 895 -8.46 6.95 -23.11
N ARG A 896 -8.59 6.96 -21.78
CA ARG A 896 -7.45 6.94 -20.85
C ARG A 896 -6.65 5.63 -20.89
N HIS A 897 -7.26 4.54 -21.37
CA HIS A 897 -6.63 3.23 -21.52
C HIS A 897 -5.72 3.09 -22.76
N VAL A 898 -5.76 4.06 -23.68
CA VAL A 898 -5.05 3.98 -24.97
C VAL A 898 -3.59 4.42 -24.89
N ASP A 899 -3.25 5.38 -24.03
CA ASP A 899 -1.90 5.94 -23.93
C ASP A 899 -0.90 4.94 -23.30
N GLY A 900 0.22 4.72 -24.01
CA GLY A 900 1.23 3.72 -23.69
C GLY A 900 1.95 3.98 -22.36
N ASP A 901 2.04 5.25 -21.97
CA ASP A 901 2.62 5.69 -20.70
C ASP A 901 1.61 5.64 -19.54
N THR A 902 0.30 5.74 -19.83
CA THR A 902 -0.75 5.86 -18.80
C THR A 902 -1.39 4.53 -18.40
N ARG A 903 -1.10 3.43 -19.10
CA ARG A 903 -1.62 2.09 -18.75
C ARG A 903 -1.28 1.64 -17.32
N GLU A 904 -0.31 2.28 -16.66
CA GLU A 904 0.06 2.01 -15.26
C GLU A 904 -0.16 3.14 -14.27
N ALA A 905 -0.25 4.40 -14.70
CA ALA A 905 -0.04 5.52 -13.78
C ALA A 905 -1.31 6.02 -13.05
N ASN A 906 -2.51 5.84 -13.61
CA ASN A 906 -3.68 6.60 -13.12
C ASN A 906 -4.77 5.69 -12.56
N PHE A 907 -4.98 5.84 -11.25
CA PHE A 907 -6.19 5.42 -10.56
C PHE A 907 -7.35 6.32 -11.00
N LEU A 908 -8.53 5.73 -11.17
CA LEU A 908 -9.70 6.43 -11.71
C LEU A 908 -10.65 6.72 -10.56
N ASN A 909 -10.48 7.90 -9.95
CA ASN A 909 -11.38 8.41 -8.92
C ASN A 909 -12.76 8.68 -9.56
N ILE A 910 -13.78 7.95 -9.13
CA ILE A 910 -15.13 8.05 -9.66
C ILE A 910 -15.70 9.44 -9.41
N ASP A 911 -15.48 10.04 -8.24
CA ASP A 911 -15.98 11.38 -7.97
C ASP A 911 -15.29 12.42 -8.87
N GLU A 912 -13.99 12.30 -9.17
CA GLU A 912 -13.30 13.16 -10.16
C GLU A 912 -13.71 12.94 -11.61
N LEU A 913 -14.18 11.73 -11.95
CA LEU A 913 -14.72 11.43 -13.28
C LEU A 913 -16.20 11.83 -13.42
N LEU A 914 -16.92 11.95 -12.30
CA LEU A 914 -18.32 12.40 -12.25
C LEU A 914 -18.45 13.92 -12.04
N VAL A 915 -17.41 14.59 -11.52
CA VAL A 915 -17.16 16.04 -11.53
C VAL A 915 -16.79 16.45 -12.95
#